data_AF-A0AAV1QKP8-F1
#
_entry.id   AF-A0AAV1QKP8-F1
#
_cell.length_a   1.000
_cell.length_b   1.000
_cell.length_c   1.000
_cell.angle_alpha   90.00
_cell.angle_beta   90.00
_cell.angle_gamma   90.00
#
_symmetry.space_group_name_H-M   'P 1'
#
loop_
_entity.id
_entity.type
_entity.pdbx_description
1 polymer ?
#
loop_
_entity_poly.entity_id
_entity_poly.type
_entity_poly.pdbx_seq_one_letter_code
_entity_poly.pdbx_strand_id
1 'polypeptide(L)'
;MTNGNAHEETSEENADSSSSLFNAADFEPFDPTQEVIFPPELMSLSKGQRSSSLCFHSDRVAWMQPDSLNEFLQLKWKHPEARIVTGNTEVGIEMKFKNMLYPVILAPTFIPELNAVTHTEDGVVFGAACTLSHMGAVLREAVATLPPHQTEVFLAVLEQLRWFAGQQIRNVAAVGGNIMTASPISDLNPVFMAAGCKLTLMDKDGSRVVQMDDKFFPGYRKTVLRPQEILLSVEIPYSKKTQFVSAFKQSPRREDDISIVTAAMSVTFTPGTNSVEDLKLSYGGMAPTTVLAKKTASKVLGRRWGEELLEEVCTSLAEEMTLDPSVPGGMVTYRRTLTLSLFYKFYLTVLQKLQQQAVPEGRSQDDVVGRPVMHLSAMKQATGEAVYCDDVPLYENELYLSLITSSKAHAHILSIDTAAAQSMPGVVSFLFADDIPGSNATGPIAYDETVLADRQVTCVGHIIGAVVADTQLNAQRAAKAVKIQYEELQPIVTIQEAIAAQSFYQPIRTIQRGDLEAGFKQADHILEGEMHIGGQEHFYLETNVSLAVPRGEDGEMELFVSTQSAAKTQSLVAKALGVPANRVVVRVKRMGGGFGGKESRTTVLSTVVAVAANKLNRPVRCILDRDEDMLITGGRHPFYGKYKVGFMNSGKVVALDVSYYSNTGNSMDLSLSIMERALFHMDNSYNVPNIRGRGSICRTNLPSNTAFRGFGGPQGMMIAESWMMDVAQSLGRPAEEVRRLNLYMQGDSTPFNQILDQFTVDRCWDECLARSDYEKRRAAIELYNRQNRWTKRGLAIIPTKFGISFTAVFLNQAGALVHIYTDGSVLLTHGGTEMGQGLHTKMVQVASRVLNVSSSKIHISETSTNTVPNTSPTAASASSDLNGAAVQNACEILAERLQPYRSKNPKASWEDWVRAAYFDRVNLSANGFYKTPDLGYDFETNSGRAFNYFSYGVACSEVEIDCLTGAHKNLSTTIVMDVGHSLNPAIDIGQVEGGFMQGLGLFTLEELHYSPRGVLLTRGPGSYKIPAFGDIPTQLTVSLLRDAPHDKAIFASKAVGEPPLFLASSVFFAIKDAISAARAESGITGPFRLDSPASAERIRNACSDRFTKLCPPAEPGTFSPWSVQV
;
A
#
# COMPACT_ATOMS: atom_id res chain seq x y z
N MET A 1 9.17 17.02 -12.00
CA MET A 1 9.94 15.77 -12.07
C MET A 1 9.45 15.02 -13.28
N THR A 2 10.11 15.21 -14.42
CA THR A 2 10.08 14.25 -15.53
C THR A 2 11.20 13.25 -15.27
N ASN A 3 11.03 11.99 -15.68
CA ASN A 3 12.15 11.05 -15.64
C ASN A 3 13.21 11.53 -16.63
N GLY A 4 14.47 11.54 -16.20
CA GLY A 4 15.57 12.00 -17.03
C GLY A 4 15.91 10.96 -18.08
N ASN A 5 15.35 11.07 -19.29
CA ASN A 5 15.91 10.42 -20.48
C ASN A 5 17.20 11.14 -20.90
N ALA A 6 18.18 11.02 -20.02
CA ALA A 6 19.57 11.20 -20.34
C ALA A 6 20.14 9.84 -20.79
N HIS A 7 20.93 9.88 -21.87
CA HIS A 7 21.59 8.74 -22.51
C HIS A 7 22.93 9.26 -23.01
N GLU A 8 24.03 8.73 -22.49
CA GLU A 8 25.37 9.03 -22.96
C GLU A 8 25.68 8.18 -24.22
N GLU A 9 26.07 8.83 -25.34
CA GLU A 9 26.44 8.12 -26.57
C GLU A 9 27.83 7.47 -26.45
N THR A 10 27.93 6.32 -25.77
CA THR A 10 29.08 5.43 -25.91
C THR A 10 28.96 4.65 -27.22
N SER A 11 29.68 5.09 -28.24
CA SER A 11 29.69 4.46 -29.56
C SER A 11 30.49 3.15 -29.59
N GLU A 12 29.83 2.01 -29.43
CA GLU A 12 30.37 0.71 -29.84
C GLU A 12 29.24 -0.26 -30.25
N GLU A 13 29.47 -1.07 -31.29
CA GLU A 13 28.41 -1.80 -32.00
C GLU A 13 28.01 -3.10 -31.29
N ASN A 14 26.90 -3.08 -30.55
CA ASN A 14 26.16 -4.30 -30.18
C ASN A 14 24.65 -4.04 -30.16
N ALA A 15 23.96 -4.40 -31.25
CA ALA A 15 22.52 -4.25 -31.37
C ALA A 15 21.76 -5.43 -30.74
N ASP A 16 21.33 -5.31 -29.47
CA ASP A 16 20.20 -6.08 -28.94
C ASP A 16 18.91 -5.24 -28.98
N SER A 17 17.80 -5.90 -29.29
CA SER A 17 16.58 -5.27 -29.80
C SER A 17 15.59 -4.91 -28.69
N SER A 18 15.70 -3.67 -28.19
CA SER A 18 14.65 -3.03 -27.39
C SER A 18 13.55 -2.45 -28.30
N SER A 19 12.42 -3.16 -28.41
CA SER A 19 11.15 -2.57 -28.85
C SER A 19 10.54 -1.81 -27.66
N SER A 20 10.01 -0.60 -27.86
CA SER A 20 9.38 0.13 -26.75
C SER A 20 8.02 -0.46 -26.42
N LEU A 21 7.44 0.06 -25.34
CA LEU A 21 6.06 -0.20 -24.96
C LEU A 21 5.08 0.83 -25.53
N PHE A 22 5.57 1.83 -26.28
CA PHE A 22 4.77 2.82 -27.01
C PHE A 22 5.66 3.66 -27.95
N ASN A 23 5.08 4.13 -29.06
CA ASN A 23 5.69 5.12 -29.93
C ASN A 23 5.41 6.53 -29.40
N ALA A 24 6.41 7.20 -28.85
CA ALA A 24 6.28 8.57 -28.34
C ALA A 24 6.06 9.63 -29.44
N ALA A 25 6.30 9.29 -30.71
CA ALA A 25 6.06 10.20 -31.85
C ALA A 25 4.58 10.26 -32.27
N ASP A 26 3.73 9.34 -31.79
CA ASP A 26 2.27 9.36 -32.03
C ASP A 26 1.51 10.23 -31.01
N PHE A 27 2.21 10.93 -30.12
CA PHE A 27 1.62 11.82 -29.11
C PHE A 27 1.42 13.23 -29.67
N GLU A 28 0.18 13.74 -29.58
CA GLU A 28 -0.13 15.13 -29.94
C GLU A 28 0.68 16.12 -29.08
N PRO A 29 1.40 17.08 -29.67
CA PRO A 29 2.18 18.06 -28.90
C PRO A 29 1.30 18.93 -27.99
N PHE A 30 1.81 19.25 -26.79
CA PHE A 30 1.11 20.14 -25.86
C PHE A 30 1.06 21.58 -26.40
N ASP A 31 -0.14 22.03 -26.77
CA ASP A 31 -0.43 23.40 -27.18
C ASP A 31 -1.08 24.20 -26.02
N PRO A 32 -0.32 25.07 -25.32
CA PRO A 32 -0.86 25.87 -24.22
C PRO A 32 -1.87 26.95 -24.65
N THR A 33 -2.13 27.13 -25.95
CA THR A 33 -3.15 28.07 -26.45
C THR A 33 -4.55 27.48 -26.54
N GLN A 34 -4.69 26.15 -26.47
CA GLN A 34 -5.97 25.43 -26.51
C GLN A 34 -6.52 25.05 -25.12
N GLU A 35 -5.82 25.44 -24.05
CA GLU A 35 -6.24 25.23 -22.67
C GLU A 35 -7.54 25.94 -22.30
N VAL A 36 -8.24 25.43 -21.28
CA VAL A 36 -9.53 25.98 -20.85
C VAL A 36 -9.35 27.41 -20.31
N ILE A 37 -9.89 28.40 -21.04
CA ILE A 37 -9.76 29.81 -20.68
C ILE A 37 -10.32 30.09 -19.29
N PHE A 38 -9.65 30.98 -18.53
CA PHE A 38 -10.17 31.43 -17.25
C PHE A 38 -11.52 32.16 -17.45
N PRO A 39 -12.60 31.81 -16.72
CA PRO A 39 -13.95 32.31 -16.98
C PRO A 39 -14.04 33.85 -16.97
N PRO A 40 -14.47 34.50 -18.09
CA PRO A 40 -14.55 35.95 -18.17
C PRO A 40 -15.49 36.61 -17.14
N GLU A 41 -16.52 35.89 -16.69
CA GLU A 41 -17.42 36.31 -15.62
C GLU A 41 -16.64 36.58 -14.31
N LEU A 42 -15.78 35.65 -13.90
CA LEU A 42 -14.93 35.80 -12.71
C LEU A 42 -13.93 36.96 -12.85
N MET A 43 -13.46 37.25 -14.07
CA MET A 43 -12.63 38.42 -14.36
C MET A 43 -13.39 39.75 -14.26
N SER A 44 -14.72 39.74 -14.43
CA SER A 44 -15.56 40.92 -14.30
C SER A 44 -15.91 41.21 -12.83
N LEU A 45 -16.27 40.18 -12.06
CA LEU A 45 -16.59 40.27 -10.63
C LEU A 45 -15.41 40.83 -9.84
N SER A 46 -14.21 40.29 -10.07
CA SER A 46 -12.95 40.71 -9.42
C SER A 46 -12.47 42.13 -9.79
N LYS A 47 -13.06 42.76 -10.81
CA LYS A 47 -12.76 44.16 -11.20
C LYS A 47 -13.89 45.14 -10.84
N GLY A 48 -15.12 44.67 -10.70
CA GLY A 48 -16.32 45.50 -10.57
C GLY A 48 -16.89 45.63 -9.14
N GLN A 49 -16.69 44.62 -8.29
CA GLN A 49 -17.23 44.63 -6.92
C GLN A 49 -16.15 44.90 -5.88
N ARG A 50 -16.47 45.70 -4.86
CA ARG A 50 -15.80 45.56 -3.56
C ARG A 50 -16.15 44.19 -3.01
N SER A 51 -15.16 43.49 -2.45
CA SER A 51 -15.43 42.33 -1.61
C SER A 51 -16.42 42.72 -0.51
N SER A 52 -17.33 41.81 -0.19
CA SER A 52 -18.32 41.97 0.87
C SER A 52 -18.38 40.69 1.68
N SER A 53 -18.26 40.79 3.00
CA SER A 53 -18.32 39.66 3.93
C SER A 53 -19.50 38.72 3.67
N LEU A 54 -19.20 37.42 3.58
CA LEU A 54 -20.18 36.37 3.27
C LEU A 54 -20.54 35.56 4.53
N CYS A 55 -21.79 35.10 4.63
CA CYS A 55 -22.22 34.19 5.67
C CYS A 55 -23.12 33.09 5.09
N PHE A 56 -22.70 31.83 5.21
CA PHE A 56 -23.49 30.67 4.86
C PHE A 56 -23.96 29.98 6.14
N HIS A 57 -25.23 29.60 6.22
CA HIS A 57 -25.78 28.92 7.40
C HIS A 57 -26.37 27.55 7.05
N SER A 58 -26.42 26.69 8.06
CA SER A 58 -27.08 25.40 8.09
C SER A 58 -27.57 25.15 9.52
N ASP A 59 -28.36 24.11 9.74
CA ASP A 59 -28.88 23.75 11.07
C ASP A 59 -27.79 23.37 12.09
N ARG A 60 -26.53 23.25 11.65
CA ARG A 60 -25.41 22.75 12.46
C ARG A 60 -24.15 23.61 12.46
N VAL A 61 -23.93 24.42 11.42
CA VAL A 61 -22.72 25.22 11.21
C VAL A 61 -23.06 26.53 10.51
N ALA A 62 -22.55 27.64 11.04
CA ALA A 62 -22.42 28.92 10.34
C ALA A 62 -20.98 29.12 9.87
N TRP A 63 -20.79 29.40 8.58
CA TRP A 63 -19.51 29.74 7.96
C TRP A 63 -19.50 31.23 7.64
N MET A 64 -18.60 31.99 8.28
CA MET A 64 -18.46 33.43 8.09
C MET A 64 -17.13 33.72 7.41
N GLN A 65 -17.16 34.44 6.30
CA GLN A 65 -15.99 34.77 5.48
C GLN A 65 -15.90 36.29 5.31
N PRO A 66 -15.31 36.98 6.30
CA PRO A 66 -15.21 38.44 6.28
C PRO A 66 -14.23 38.96 5.23
N ASP A 67 -14.53 40.15 4.70
CA ASP A 67 -13.71 40.83 3.69
C ASP A 67 -12.49 41.57 4.26
N SER A 68 -12.46 41.82 5.57
CA SER A 68 -11.52 42.75 6.19
C SER A 68 -11.07 42.30 7.58
N LEU A 69 -9.83 42.65 7.94
CA LEU A 69 -9.21 42.29 9.21
C LEU A 69 -10.02 42.79 10.43
N ASN A 70 -10.57 44.01 10.36
CA ASN A 70 -11.39 44.57 11.43
C ASN A 70 -12.65 43.74 11.71
N GLU A 71 -13.40 43.34 10.68
CA GLU A 71 -14.58 42.49 10.88
C GLU A 71 -14.18 41.10 11.40
N PHE A 72 -13.10 40.50 10.87
CA PHE A 72 -12.59 39.22 11.35
C PHE A 72 -12.21 39.23 12.84
N LEU A 73 -11.56 40.29 13.31
CA LEU A 73 -11.22 40.48 14.73
C LEU A 73 -12.46 40.69 15.59
N GLN A 74 -13.48 41.41 15.10
CA GLN A 74 -14.76 41.58 15.81
C GLN A 74 -15.55 40.26 15.87
N LEU A 75 -15.60 39.50 14.78
CA LEU A 75 -16.23 38.18 14.73
C LEU A 75 -15.51 37.19 15.63
N LYS A 76 -14.17 37.18 15.66
CA LYS A 76 -13.37 36.31 16.54
C LYS A 76 -13.47 36.73 18.02
N TRP A 77 -13.67 38.01 18.32
CA TRP A 77 -13.98 38.46 19.68
C TRP A 77 -15.40 38.07 20.12
N LYS A 78 -16.38 38.13 19.21
CA LYS A 78 -17.77 37.73 19.45
C LYS A 78 -17.92 36.21 19.58
N HIS A 79 -17.13 35.46 18.83
CA HIS A 79 -17.11 34.00 18.77
C HIS A 79 -15.69 33.46 19.06
N PRO A 80 -15.19 33.59 20.31
CA PRO A 80 -13.85 33.13 20.68
C PRO A 80 -13.68 31.61 20.50
N GLU A 81 -14.76 30.84 20.56
CA GLU A 81 -14.80 29.40 20.27
C GLU A 81 -14.69 29.06 18.78
N ALA A 82 -14.94 30.01 17.87
CA ALA A 82 -15.01 29.74 16.43
C ALA A 82 -13.68 29.23 15.87
N ARG A 83 -13.77 28.20 15.02
CA ARG A 83 -12.63 27.55 14.39
C ARG A 83 -12.23 28.34 13.13
N ILE A 84 -10.98 28.78 13.07
CA ILE A 84 -10.44 29.47 11.90
C ILE A 84 -10.05 28.42 10.85
N VAL A 85 -10.55 28.56 9.63
CA VAL A 85 -10.34 27.59 8.54
C VAL A 85 -9.81 28.30 7.28
N THR A 86 -8.56 28.00 6.93
CA THR A 86 -7.99 28.33 5.61
C THR A 86 -8.06 27.09 4.71
N GLY A 87 -7.01 26.26 4.64
CA GLY A 87 -6.97 25.06 3.80
C GLY A 87 -7.74 23.83 4.28
N ASN A 88 -8.42 23.88 5.44
CA ASN A 88 -9.19 22.78 6.05
C ASN A 88 -8.44 21.45 6.33
N THR A 89 -7.14 21.33 6.04
CA THR A 89 -6.36 20.07 6.07
C THR A 89 -6.18 19.40 7.45
N GLU A 90 -6.58 20.08 8.53
CA GLU A 90 -6.66 19.51 9.88
C GLU A 90 -8.10 19.50 10.38
N VAL A 91 -8.82 20.63 10.29
CA VAL A 91 -10.21 20.74 10.75
C VAL A 91 -11.15 19.73 10.07
N GLY A 92 -10.99 19.45 8.77
CA GLY A 92 -11.74 18.41 8.07
C GLY A 92 -11.47 17.00 8.61
N ILE A 93 -10.23 16.71 9.01
CA ILE A 93 -9.83 15.43 9.65
C ILE A 93 -10.44 15.33 11.06
N GLU A 94 -10.47 16.44 11.81
CA GLU A 94 -11.11 16.53 13.13
C GLU A 94 -12.63 16.32 13.04
N MET A 95 -13.28 16.83 11.98
CA MET A 95 -14.72 16.64 11.74
C MET A 95 -15.07 15.23 11.25
N LYS A 96 -14.34 14.67 10.27
CA LYS A 96 -14.65 13.35 9.68
C LYS A 96 -14.33 12.19 10.64
N PHE A 97 -13.12 12.16 11.20
CA PHE A 97 -12.60 10.98 11.92
C PHE A 97 -12.63 11.14 13.44
N LYS A 98 -12.42 12.35 13.98
CA LYS A 98 -12.56 12.61 15.43
C LYS A 98 -13.99 13.00 15.84
N ASN A 99 -14.92 13.07 14.88
CA ASN A 99 -16.34 13.42 15.07
C ASN A 99 -16.58 14.80 15.74
N MET A 100 -15.64 15.73 15.61
CA MET A 100 -15.76 17.07 16.19
C MET A 100 -16.77 17.92 15.40
N LEU A 101 -17.52 18.78 16.10
CA LEU A 101 -18.42 19.74 15.49
C LEU A 101 -17.99 21.16 15.90
N TYR A 102 -17.87 22.04 14.90
CA TYR A 102 -17.58 23.46 15.09
C TYR A 102 -18.78 24.28 14.63
N PRO A 103 -19.65 24.77 15.53
CA PRO A 103 -20.88 25.48 15.14
C PRO A 103 -20.66 26.81 14.43
N VAL A 104 -19.49 27.44 14.65
CA VAL A 104 -19.06 28.65 13.95
C VAL A 104 -17.67 28.42 13.37
N ILE A 105 -17.53 28.69 12.07
CA ILE A 105 -16.27 28.69 11.34
C ILE A 105 -16.01 30.10 10.79
N LEU A 106 -14.79 30.59 10.94
CA LEU A 106 -14.33 31.85 10.34
C LEU A 106 -13.30 31.56 9.25
N ALA A 107 -13.52 32.06 8.03
CA ALA A 107 -12.64 31.86 6.88
C ALA A 107 -11.89 33.17 6.52
N PRO A 108 -10.58 33.27 6.81
CA PRO A 108 -9.81 34.51 6.64
C PRO A 108 -9.26 34.72 5.22
N THR A 109 -9.62 33.87 4.25
CA THR A 109 -8.95 33.75 2.95
C THR A 109 -8.92 35.04 2.13
N PHE A 110 -9.92 35.92 2.28
CA PHE A 110 -10.01 37.19 1.54
C PHE A 110 -9.29 38.37 2.20
N ILE A 111 -8.77 38.22 3.42
CA ILE A 111 -8.19 39.32 4.20
C ILE A 111 -6.76 39.59 3.69
N PRO A 112 -6.46 40.79 3.14
CA PRO A 112 -5.16 41.06 2.52
C PRO A 112 -3.98 40.93 3.49
N GLU A 113 -4.12 41.41 4.72
CA GLU A 113 -3.07 41.41 5.74
C GLU A 113 -2.66 39.99 6.16
N LEU A 114 -3.58 39.02 6.06
CA LEU A 114 -3.32 37.61 6.36
C LEU A 114 -2.71 36.87 5.17
N ASN A 115 -2.72 37.45 3.97
CA ASN A 115 -2.09 36.90 2.76
C ASN A 115 -0.86 37.70 2.31
N ALA A 116 -0.49 38.76 3.04
CA ALA A 116 0.63 39.62 2.68
C ALA A 116 1.99 38.92 2.85
N VAL A 117 2.93 39.27 1.99
CA VAL A 117 4.35 38.92 2.13
C VAL A 117 5.16 40.21 2.11
N THR A 118 6.11 40.35 3.02
CA THR A 118 6.91 41.57 3.16
C THR A 118 8.35 41.23 3.54
N HIS A 119 9.29 41.67 2.72
CA HIS A 119 10.71 41.61 3.04
C HIS A 119 11.06 42.77 3.98
N THR A 120 11.77 42.48 5.06
CA THR A 120 12.25 43.44 6.06
C THR A 120 13.78 43.42 6.13
N GLU A 121 14.36 44.26 6.98
CA GLU A 121 15.80 44.25 7.29
C GLU A 121 16.21 42.99 8.10
N ASP A 122 15.27 42.44 8.89
CA ASP A 122 15.48 41.28 9.78
C ASP A 122 15.17 39.93 9.10
N GLY A 123 14.28 39.89 8.10
CA GLY A 123 13.83 38.64 7.48
C GLY A 123 12.68 38.81 6.49
N VAL A 124 11.85 37.77 6.34
CA VAL A 124 10.63 37.79 5.52
C VAL A 124 9.41 37.50 6.38
N VAL A 125 8.45 38.42 6.36
CA VAL A 125 7.16 38.31 7.03
C VAL A 125 6.14 37.67 6.08
N PHE A 126 5.49 36.61 6.56
CA PHE A 126 4.37 35.93 5.89
C PHE A 126 3.10 36.08 6.72
N GLY A 127 2.02 36.53 6.08
CA GLY A 127 0.67 36.49 6.65
C GLY A 127 0.23 35.06 6.98
N ALA A 128 -0.60 34.91 8.01
CA ALA A 128 -0.94 33.60 8.56
C ALA A 128 -1.81 32.71 7.64
N ALA A 129 -2.48 33.29 6.64
CA ALA A 129 -3.25 32.59 5.62
C ALA A 129 -2.42 32.21 4.36
N CYS A 130 -1.20 32.75 4.20
CA CYS A 130 -0.29 32.37 3.11
C CYS A 130 -0.12 30.85 3.04
N THR A 131 -0.20 30.28 1.83
CA THR A 131 -0.10 28.83 1.63
C THR A 131 1.35 28.35 1.71
N LEU A 132 1.56 27.09 2.12
CA LEU A 132 2.90 26.50 2.22
C LEU A 132 3.61 26.48 0.85
N SER A 133 2.89 26.28 -0.25
CA SER A 133 3.42 26.39 -1.61
C SER A 133 3.86 27.82 -1.97
N HIS A 134 3.11 28.85 -1.56
CA HIS A 134 3.48 30.25 -1.81
C HIS A 134 4.70 30.67 -0.96
N MET A 135 4.70 30.37 0.34
CA MET A 135 5.88 30.55 1.20
C MET A 135 7.10 29.83 0.61
N GLY A 136 6.95 28.58 0.21
CA GLY A 136 8.01 27.80 -0.42
C GLY A 136 8.45 28.33 -1.79
N ALA A 137 7.68 29.18 -2.47
CA ALA A 137 8.10 29.85 -3.71
C ALA A 137 8.94 31.09 -3.40
N VAL A 138 8.43 31.99 -2.54
CA VAL A 138 9.15 33.20 -2.08
C VAL A 138 10.49 32.82 -1.45
N LEU A 139 10.55 31.78 -0.62
CA LEU A 139 11.79 31.34 0.00
C LEU A 139 12.80 30.73 -1.00
N ARG A 140 12.34 30.14 -2.11
CA ARG A 140 13.23 29.68 -3.21
C ARG A 140 13.81 30.85 -3.98
N GLU A 141 13.01 31.88 -4.24
CA GLU A 141 13.46 33.12 -4.88
C GLU A 141 14.48 33.84 -3.97
N ALA A 142 14.16 34.01 -2.68
CA ALA A 142 15.08 34.57 -1.70
C ALA A 142 16.41 33.80 -1.59
N VAL A 143 16.38 32.46 -1.61
CA VAL A 143 17.59 31.61 -1.65
C VAL A 143 18.41 31.80 -2.93
N ALA A 144 17.77 32.07 -4.07
CA ALA A 144 18.46 32.31 -5.33
C ALA A 144 19.05 33.73 -5.45
N THR A 145 18.51 34.71 -4.73
CA THR A 145 18.92 36.12 -4.85
C THR A 145 19.80 36.64 -3.71
N LEU A 146 19.71 36.06 -2.50
CA LEU A 146 20.42 36.55 -1.32
C LEU A 146 21.77 35.85 -1.12
N PRO A 147 22.74 36.50 -0.44
CA PRO A 147 23.97 35.85 0.01
C PRO A 147 23.67 34.56 0.82
N PRO A 148 24.31 33.41 0.53
CA PRO A 148 23.94 32.13 1.15
C PRO A 148 23.85 32.15 2.68
N HIS A 149 24.75 32.89 3.33
CA HIS A 149 24.80 33.04 4.79
C HIS A 149 23.58 33.74 5.42
N GLN A 150 22.71 34.39 4.64
CA GLN A 150 21.43 34.94 5.11
C GLN A 150 20.26 33.95 4.98
N THR A 151 20.48 32.80 4.33
CA THR A 151 19.40 31.92 3.84
C THR A 151 19.33 30.56 4.53
N GLU A 152 20.15 30.28 5.55
CA GLU A 152 20.20 28.96 6.22
C GLU A 152 18.84 28.54 6.82
N VAL A 153 18.11 29.50 7.41
CA VAL A 153 16.75 29.27 7.93
C VAL A 153 15.79 28.96 6.78
N PHE A 154 15.92 29.64 5.64
CA PHE A 154 15.05 29.44 4.47
C PHE A 154 15.31 28.05 3.84
N LEU A 155 16.57 27.65 3.72
CA LEU A 155 16.97 26.31 3.28
C LEU A 155 16.40 25.22 4.23
N ALA A 156 16.44 25.43 5.54
CA ALA A 156 15.84 24.52 6.51
C ALA A 156 14.31 24.42 6.39
N VAL A 157 13.60 25.54 6.13
CA VAL A 157 12.16 25.51 5.83
C VAL A 157 11.88 24.80 4.51
N LEU A 158 12.68 25.04 3.46
CA LEU A 158 12.50 24.42 2.14
C LEU A 158 12.73 22.91 2.15
N GLU A 159 13.74 22.42 2.85
CA GLU A 159 13.99 20.97 2.98
C GLU A 159 12.86 20.28 3.77
N GLN A 160 12.27 20.92 4.78
CA GLN A 160 11.06 20.38 5.42
C GLN A 160 9.85 20.43 4.48
N LEU A 161 9.65 21.52 3.72
CA LEU A 161 8.55 21.63 2.75
C LEU A 161 8.64 20.62 1.60
N ARG A 162 9.85 20.19 1.21
CA ARG A 162 10.09 19.12 0.23
C ARG A 162 9.40 17.81 0.63
N TRP A 163 9.47 17.48 1.93
CA TRP A 163 8.91 16.26 2.52
C TRP A 163 7.55 16.48 3.22
N PHE A 164 6.98 17.69 3.15
CA PHE A 164 5.70 18.05 3.78
C PHE A 164 4.54 17.70 2.84
N ALA A 165 3.93 16.53 3.02
CA ALA A 165 2.74 16.08 2.28
C ALA A 165 2.90 16.07 0.74
N GLY A 166 1.79 15.88 0.02
CA GLY A 166 1.68 16.15 -1.42
C GLY A 166 1.59 17.65 -1.77
N GLN A 167 1.77 17.99 -3.06
CA GLN A 167 1.64 19.36 -3.57
C GLN A 167 0.22 19.91 -3.35
N GLN A 168 -0.80 19.06 -3.47
CA GLN A 168 -2.22 19.36 -3.24
C GLN A 168 -2.43 19.93 -1.83
N ILE A 169 -1.83 19.30 -0.82
CA ILE A 169 -1.90 19.75 0.58
C ILE A 169 -1.14 21.08 0.75
N ARG A 170 0.08 21.21 0.22
CA ARG A 170 0.86 22.46 0.34
C ARG A 170 0.21 23.66 -0.38
N ASN A 171 -0.58 23.42 -1.42
CA ASN A 171 -1.31 24.46 -2.16
C ASN A 171 -2.46 25.08 -1.36
N VAL A 172 -3.01 24.40 -0.34
CA VAL A 172 -4.14 24.90 0.47
C VAL A 172 -3.79 25.09 1.94
N ALA A 173 -2.90 24.27 2.50
CA ALA A 173 -2.45 24.39 3.88
C ALA A 173 -1.76 25.74 4.09
N ALA A 174 -2.16 26.46 5.14
CA ALA A 174 -1.65 27.78 5.45
C ALA A 174 -0.59 27.73 6.57
N VAL A 175 0.38 28.65 6.52
CA VAL A 175 1.49 28.74 7.50
C VAL A 175 0.95 28.84 8.92
N GLY A 176 0.00 29.76 9.16
CA GLY A 176 -0.62 29.91 10.48
C GLY A 176 -1.49 28.72 10.88
N GLY A 177 -2.11 28.03 9.91
CA GLY A 177 -2.84 26.78 10.17
C GLY A 177 -1.93 25.68 10.72
N ASN A 178 -0.72 25.52 10.15
CA ASN A 178 0.27 24.56 10.65
C ASN A 178 0.76 24.92 12.07
N ILE A 179 1.08 26.19 12.33
CA ILE A 179 1.56 26.65 13.64
C ILE A 179 0.45 26.49 14.70
N MET A 180 -0.75 27.05 14.45
CA MET A 180 -1.87 27.05 15.41
C MET A 180 -2.47 25.67 15.69
N THR A 181 -2.24 24.69 14.81
CA THR A 181 -2.60 23.28 15.08
C THR A 181 -1.80 22.70 16.24
N ALA A 182 -0.58 23.19 16.49
CA ALA A 182 0.30 22.73 17.56
C ALA A 182 0.46 21.19 17.60
N SER A 183 0.59 20.58 16.41
CA SER A 183 0.77 19.13 16.28
C SER A 183 2.16 18.71 16.78
N PRO A 184 2.31 17.67 17.62
CA PRO A 184 3.61 17.30 18.20
C PRO A 184 4.64 16.81 17.16
N ILE A 185 4.17 16.40 15.98
CA ILE A 185 4.94 15.90 14.84
C ILE A 185 4.98 16.89 13.66
N SER A 186 4.66 18.17 13.89
CA SER A 186 4.74 19.20 12.86
C SER A 186 6.19 19.40 12.41
N ASP A 187 6.45 19.36 11.10
CA ASP A 187 7.79 19.51 10.54
C ASP A 187 8.33 20.94 10.55
N LEU A 188 7.47 21.97 10.57
CA LEU A 188 7.91 23.38 10.50
C LEU A 188 8.06 24.05 11.87
N ASN A 189 7.25 23.66 12.87
CA ASN A 189 7.34 24.21 14.23
C ASN A 189 8.74 24.05 14.87
N PRO A 190 9.47 22.92 14.70
CA PRO A 190 10.86 22.81 15.14
C PRO A 190 11.76 23.85 14.47
N VAL A 191 11.62 24.09 13.16
CA VAL A 191 12.42 25.08 12.42
C VAL A 191 12.14 26.48 12.93
N PHE A 192 10.86 26.85 13.08
CA PHE A 192 10.45 28.16 13.58
C PHE A 192 10.88 28.39 15.03
N MET A 193 10.89 27.35 15.88
CA MET A 193 11.37 27.41 17.27
C MET A 193 12.91 27.46 17.36
N ALA A 194 13.63 26.72 16.50
CA ALA A 194 15.09 26.75 16.44
C ALA A 194 15.62 28.07 15.86
N ALA A 195 14.95 28.64 14.85
CA ALA A 195 15.22 30.00 14.38
C ALA A 195 14.81 31.06 15.43
N GLY A 196 13.76 30.77 16.21
CA GLY A 196 13.15 31.72 17.14
C GLY A 196 12.36 32.80 16.41
N CYS A 197 11.55 32.42 15.42
CA CYS A 197 10.73 33.31 14.60
C CYS A 197 9.82 34.21 15.45
N LYS A 198 9.60 35.45 15.00
CA LYS A 198 8.66 36.37 15.64
C LYS A 198 7.25 36.10 15.12
N LEU A 199 6.25 36.13 16.00
CA LEU A 199 4.85 35.86 15.71
C LEU A 199 4.01 37.08 16.13
N THR A 200 3.31 37.69 15.18
CA THR A 200 2.40 38.81 15.45
C THR A 200 1.04 38.26 15.81
N LEU A 201 0.65 38.37 17.07
CA LEU A 201 -0.69 38.01 17.56
C LEU A 201 -1.56 39.27 17.62
N MET A 202 -2.86 39.15 17.35
CA MET A 202 -3.76 40.31 17.31
C MET A 202 -5.16 39.97 17.84
N ASP A 203 -5.77 40.91 18.56
CA ASP A 203 -7.22 40.96 18.81
C ASP A 203 -7.77 42.33 18.36
N LYS A 204 -9.05 42.63 18.64
CA LYS A 204 -9.68 43.89 18.21
C LYS A 204 -9.10 45.16 18.89
N ASP A 205 -8.38 45.02 20.01
CA ASP A 205 -7.87 46.13 20.81
C ASP A 205 -6.37 46.39 20.56
N GLY A 206 -5.64 45.43 19.98
CA GLY A 206 -4.28 45.64 19.49
C GLY A 206 -3.53 44.37 19.11
N SER A 207 -2.25 44.56 18.75
CA SER A 207 -1.32 43.48 18.42
C SER A 207 -0.18 43.35 19.43
N ARG A 208 0.29 42.13 19.68
CA ARG A 208 1.51 41.83 20.44
C ARG A 208 2.42 40.90 19.64
N VAL A 209 3.72 41.15 19.67
CA VAL A 209 4.71 40.21 19.10
C VAL A 209 5.16 39.25 20.20
N VAL A 210 5.19 37.95 19.89
CA VAL A 210 5.81 36.91 20.74
C VAL A 210 6.87 36.16 19.95
N GLN A 211 7.92 35.68 20.61
CA GLN A 211 8.88 34.78 19.99
C GLN A 211 8.38 33.33 20.09
N MET A 212 8.61 32.50 19.07
CA MET A 212 8.38 31.06 19.20
C MET A 212 9.50 30.42 20.02
N ASP A 213 9.23 30.17 21.30
CA ASP A 213 10.12 29.49 22.25
C ASP A 213 9.47 28.22 22.84
N ASP A 214 10.11 27.60 23.83
CA ASP A 214 9.58 26.41 24.52
C ASP A 214 8.28 26.66 25.32
N LYS A 215 7.90 27.91 25.55
CA LYS A 215 6.67 28.30 26.26
C LYS A 215 5.50 28.51 25.29
N PHE A 216 5.77 28.71 24.00
CA PHE A 216 4.73 28.98 22.98
C PHE A 216 3.70 27.85 22.86
N PHE A 217 4.11 26.59 23.12
CA PHE A 217 3.24 25.41 23.13
C PHE A 217 3.07 24.86 24.56
N PRO A 218 2.16 25.42 25.39
CA PRO A 218 2.02 25.06 26.81
C PRO A 218 1.36 23.67 27.06
N GLY A 219 1.09 22.89 26.01
CA GLY A 219 0.55 21.54 26.11
C GLY A 219 0.04 21.00 24.77
N TYR A 220 -0.37 19.73 24.75
CA TYR A 220 -0.85 19.03 23.56
C TYR A 220 -1.94 19.80 22.81
N ARG A 221 -1.69 20.11 21.53
CA ARG A 221 -2.55 20.93 20.64
C ARG A 221 -3.00 22.27 21.25
N LYS A 222 -2.12 22.94 22.01
CA LYS A 222 -2.35 24.28 22.58
C LYS A 222 -1.22 25.26 22.24
N THR A 223 -1.56 26.54 22.18
CA THR A 223 -0.64 27.68 21.99
C THR A 223 -0.86 28.73 23.09
N VAL A 224 -0.01 29.76 23.16
CA VAL A 224 -0.15 30.93 24.08
C VAL A 224 -1.12 32.02 23.59
N LEU A 225 -2.01 31.71 22.64
CA LEU A 225 -3.05 32.64 22.20
C LEU A 225 -4.20 32.68 23.23
N ARG A 226 -4.73 33.88 23.47
CA ARG A 226 -6.02 34.08 24.14
C ARG A 226 -7.16 33.67 23.17
N PRO A 227 -8.32 33.19 23.63
CA PRO A 227 -9.38 32.69 22.74
C PRO A 227 -9.88 33.67 21.66
N GLN A 228 -9.81 34.97 21.94
CA GLN A 228 -10.15 36.06 21.02
C GLN A 228 -9.03 36.47 20.05
N GLU A 229 -7.81 35.97 20.23
CA GLU A 229 -6.65 36.34 19.40
C GLU A 229 -6.58 35.49 18.12
N ILE A 230 -5.94 36.08 17.12
CA ILE A 230 -5.47 35.42 15.91
C ILE A 230 -3.93 35.47 15.85
N LEU A 231 -3.34 34.58 15.04
CA LEU A 231 -2.03 34.85 14.45
C LEU A 231 -2.25 35.70 13.20
N LEU A 232 -1.62 36.88 13.12
CA LEU A 232 -1.62 37.75 11.95
C LEU A 232 -0.50 37.37 10.98
N SER A 233 0.73 37.21 11.48
CA SER A 233 1.90 36.91 10.66
C SER A 233 3.02 36.21 11.43
N VAL A 234 3.91 35.55 10.68
CA VAL A 234 5.19 35.04 11.16
C VAL A 234 6.33 35.70 10.39
N GLU A 235 7.36 36.15 11.11
CA GLU A 235 8.61 36.63 10.55
C GLU A 235 9.66 35.52 10.62
N ILE A 236 10.14 35.09 9.45
CA ILE A 236 11.23 34.12 9.31
C ILE A 236 12.54 34.92 9.14
N PRO A 237 13.46 34.90 10.12
CA PRO A 237 14.63 35.76 10.10
C PRO A 237 15.70 35.32 9.09
N TYR A 238 16.50 36.27 8.60
CA TYR A 238 17.76 35.95 7.94
C TYR A 238 18.75 35.32 8.92
N SER A 239 19.59 34.40 8.46
CA SER A 239 20.67 33.85 9.28
C SER A 239 21.88 34.78 9.38
N LYS A 240 22.66 34.64 10.47
CA LYS A 240 23.92 35.37 10.67
C LYS A 240 25.08 34.71 9.92
N LYS A 241 26.15 35.48 9.63
CA LYS A 241 27.38 35.00 8.97
C LYS A 241 28.08 33.80 9.64
N THR A 242 27.88 33.59 10.93
CA THR A 242 28.44 32.45 11.70
C THR A 242 27.38 31.47 12.19
N GLN A 243 26.14 31.61 11.72
CA GLN A 243 25.02 30.75 12.06
C GLN A 243 24.81 29.71 10.96
N PHE A 244 24.72 28.45 11.35
CA PHE A 244 24.38 27.34 10.47
C PHE A 244 23.09 26.68 10.96
N VAL A 245 22.19 26.39 10.03
CA VAL A 245 20.88 25.80 10.31
C VAL A 245 20.66 24.59 9.41
N SER A 246 20.08 23.55 9.97
CA SER A 246 19.62 22.37 9.21
C SER A 246 18.38 21.79 9.86
N ALA A 247 17.50 21.23 9.04
CA ALA A 247 16.34 20.49 9.47
C ALA A 247 16.42 19.05 8.95
N PHE A 248 15.81 18.14 9.69
CA PHE A 248 15.83 16.72 9.39
C PHE A 248 14.47 16.09 9.73
N LYS A 249 14.08 15.10 8.93
CA LYS A 249 12.86 14.33 9.09
C LYS A 249 13.18 12.83 8.99
N GLN A 250 12.54 12.03 9.83
CA GLN A 250 12.42 10.60 9.62
C GLN A 250 10.96 10.17 9.81
N SER A 251 10.46 9.41 8.85
CA SER A 251 9.10 8.86 8.74
C SER A 251 9.19 7.43 8.16
N PRO A 252 8.10 6.63 8.16
CA PRO A 252 8.11 5.30 7.55
C PRO A 252 8.58 5.29 6.08
N ARG A 253 8.06 6.21 5.25
CA ARG A 253 8.56 6.50 3.89
C ARG A 253 9.06 7.95 3.76
N ARG A 254 9.58 8.32 2.58
CA ARG A 254 10.22 9.63 2.32
C ARG A 254 9.22 10.76 2.12
N GLU A 255 8.36 10.65 1.12
CA GLU A 255 7.37 11.68 0.76
C GLU A 255 5.99 11.41 1.39
N ASP A 256 5.21 12.48 1.55
CA ASP A 256 3.81 12.42 1.96
C ASP A 256 3.55 11.55 3.21
N ASP A 257 4.29 11.83 4.28
CA ASP A 257 4.27 11.02 5.49
C ASP A 257 4.39 11.83 6.80
N ILE A 258 3.98 11.23 7.91
CA ILE A 258 4.01 11.77 9.27
C ILE A 258 5.35 11.41 9.92
N SER A 259 6.00 12.40 10.52
CA SER A 259 7.33 12.26 11.12
C SER A 259 7.30 11.47 12.44
N ILE A 260 8.12 10.43 12.52
CA ILE A 260 8.41 9.65 13.74
C ILE A 260 9.27 10.50 14.69
N VAL A 261 10.33 11.11 14.15
CA VAL A 261 11.07 12.22 14.75
C VAL A 261 11.34 13.24 13.65
N THR A 262 11.12 14.50 13.96
CA THR A 262 11.55 15.62 13.13
C THR A 262 12.33 16.60 13.99
N ALA A 263 13.39 17.18 13.46
CA ALA A 263 14.31 18.02 14.19
C ALA A 263 14.74 19.23 13.39
N ALA A 264 15.00 20.35 14.08
CA ALA A 264 15.70 21.49 13.51
C ALA A 264 16.77 21.98 14.47
N MET A 265 17.94 22.27 13.92
CA MET A 265 19.14 22.56 14.67
C MET A 265 19.78 23.82 14.13
N SER A 266 20.10 24.75 15.03
CA SER A 266 20.77 26.02 14.74
C SER A 266 21.96 26.17 15.67
N VAL A 267 23.15 26.34 15.12
CA VAL A 267 24.37 26.68 15.87
C VAL A 267 24.85 28.05 15.40
N THR A 268 25.26 28.92 16.32
CA THR A 268 26.01 30.14 16.01
C THR A 268 27.41 30.00 16.60
N PHE A 269 28.44 30.28 15.81
CA PHE A 269 29.83 30.29 16.28
C PHE A 269 30.32 31.71 16.59
N THR A 270 31.19 31.82 17.60
CA THR A 270 31.92 33.07 17.87
C THR A 270 32.80 33.43 16.66
N PRO A 271 32.70 34.64 16.10
CA PRO A 271 33.36 35.03 14.84
C PRO A 271 34.85 34.68 14.76
N GLY A 272 35.24 34.06 13.63
CA GLY A 272 36.62 33.61 13.39
C GLY A 272 37.02 32.31 14.11
N THR A 273 36.09 31.62 14.78
CA THR A 273 36.35 30.37 15.51
C THR A 273 35.30 29.30 15.22
N ASN A 274 35.52 28.08 15.71
CA ASN A 274 34.52 27.02 15.81
C ASN A 274 33.94 26.86 17.23
N SER A 275 34.02 27.89 18.09
CA SER A 275 33.47 27.84 19.45
C SER A 275 31.99 28.21 19.44
N VAL A 276 31.14 27.42 20.11
CA VAL A 276 29.69 27.60 20.13
C VAL A 276 29.29 28.82 20.97
N GLU A 277 28.62 29.78 20.35
CA GLU A 277 28.04 30.98 20.98
C GLU A 277 26.57 30.76 21.36
N ASP A 278 25.79 30.13 20.47
CA ASP A 278 24.40 29.71 20.69
C ASP A 278 24.19 28.32 20.05
N LEU A 279 23.35 27.49 20.68
CA LEU A 279 22.95 26.18 20.15
C LEU A 279 21.48 25.91 20.50
N LYS A 280 20.65 25.68 19.48
CA LYS A 280 19.24 25.33 19.63
C LYS A 280 18.98 24.01 18.92
N LEU A 281 18.48 23.03 19.68
CA LEU A 281 18.12 21.70 19.20
C LEU A 281 16.62 21.50 19.47
N SER A 282 15.79 21.69 18.44
CA SER A 282 14.34 21.54 18.53
C SER A 282 13.89 20.21 17.94
N TYR A 283 12.94 19.54 18.59
CA TYR A 283 12.43 18.23 18.20
C TYR A 283 10.89 18.16 18.26
N GLY A 284 10.31 17.47 17.26
CA GLY A 284 8.95 16.93 17.26
C GLY A 284 8.96 15.40 17.33
N GLY A 285 7.85 14.80 17.76
CA GLY A 285 7.71 13.34 17.96
C GLY A 285 8.26 12.79 19.29
N MET A 286 9.04 13.59 20.02
CA MET A 286 9.66 13.22 21.31
C MET A 286 8.88 13.64 22.56
N ALA A 287 7.77 14.36 22.41
CA ALA A 287 6.92 14.81 23.51
C ALA A 287 5.48 15.09 23.02
N PRO A 288 4.51 15.38 23.90
CA PRO A 288 3.17 15.87 23.51
C PRO A 288 3.15 17.26 22.86
N THR A 289 4.31 17.91 22.67
CA THR A 289 4.52 19.20 22.01
C THR A 289 5.87 19.19 21.27
N THR A 290 6.14 20.19 20.44
CA THR A 290 7.52 20.50 20.01
C THR A 290 8.33 20.99 21.23
N VAL A 291 9.60 20.57 21.36
CA VAL A 291 10.44 20.83 22.54
C VAL A 291 11.88 21.25 22.16
N LEU A 292 12.58 21.93 23.08
CA LEU A 292 14.01 22.26 23.00
C LEU A 292 14.83 21.44 24.00
N ALA A 293 15.98 20.91 23.58
CA ALA A 293 16.97 20.24 24.45
C ALA A 293 17.79 21.25 25.28
N LYS A 294 17.11 22.00 26.17
CA LYS A 294 17.68 23.16 26.86
C LYS A 294 18.84 22.80 27.79
N LYS A 295 18.75 21.69 28.54
CA LYS A 295 19.83 21.27 29.46
C LYS A 295 21.10 20.94 28.67
N THR A 296 20.92 20.22 27.56
CA THR A 296 22.02 19.83 26.68
C THR A 296 22.65 21.02 25.97
N ALA A 297 21.84 21.95 25.45
CA ALA A 297 22.33 23.19 24.84
C ALA A 297 23.17 24.03 25.83
N SER A 298 22.68 24.24 27.05
CA SER A 298 23.39 25.02 28.07
C SER A 298 24.69 24.35 28.57
N LYS A 299 24.82 23.01 28.51
CA LYS A 299 26.06 22.31 28.87
C LYS A 299 27.24 22.63 27.92
N VAL A 300 26.97 23.00 26.66
CA VAL A 300 28.02 23.04 25.59
C VAL A 300 28.34 24.42 25.03
N LEU A 301 27.82 25.49 25.62
CA LEU A 301 28.22 26.86 25.27
C LEU A 301 29.72 27.08 25.54
N GLY A 302 30.41 27.74 24.62
CA GLY A 302 31.87 27.94 24.66
C GLY A 302 32.72 26.71 24.30
N ARG A 303 32.14 25.51 24.17
CA ARG A 303 32.85 24.32 23.67
C ARG A 303 33.14 24.48 22.17
N ARG A 304 34.20 23.84 21.66
CA ARG A 304 34.56 23.84 20.23
C ARG A 304 33.83 22.74 19.46
N TRP A 305 33.46 23.01 18.20
CA TRP A 305 32.91 22.01 17.29
C TRP A 305 33.98 20.94 16.96
N GLY A 306 33.87 19.79 17.62
CA GLY A 306 34.84 18.69 17.62
C GLY A 306 34.22 17.44 18.27
N GLU A 307 34.97 16.34 18.31
CA GLU A 307 34.42 15.05 18.77
C GLU A 307 34.03 15.04 20.25
N GLU A 308 34.76 15.75 21.13
CA GLU A 308 34.37 15.90 22.55
C GLU A 308 32.95 16.46 22.72
N LEU A 309 32.64 17.54 21.98
CA LEU A 309 31.32 18.17 22.00
C LEU A 309 30.24 17.21 21.49
N LEU A 310 30.56 16.44 20.46
CA LEU A 310 29.66 15.43 19.91
C LEU A 310 29.29 14.35 20.94
N GLU A 311 30.26 13.86 21.72
CA GLU A 311 30.00 12.84 22.75
C GLU A 311 29.26 13.43 23.97
N GLU A 312 29.58 14.65 24.40
CA GLU A 312 28.86 15.37 25.45
C GLU A 312 27.39 15.62 25.08
N VAL A 313 27.12 16.09 23.85
CA VAL A 313 25.74 16.31 23.36
C VAL A 313 25.00 14.97 23.22
N CYS A 314 25.60 13.93 22.62
CA CYS A 314 24.92 12.64 22.47
C CYS A 314 24.54 12.01 23.82
N THR A 315 25.44 12.11 24.81
CA THR A 315 25.19 11.59 26.17
C THR A 315 24.07 12.39 26.84
N SER A 316 24.15 13.72 26.81
CA SER A 316 23.13 14.58 27.43
C SER A 316 21.77 14.51 26.73
N LEU A 317 21.72 14.31 25.41
CA LEU A 317 20.46 14.05 24.70
C LEU A 317 19.83 12.71 25.13
N ALA A 318 20.63 11.67 25.40
CA ALA A 318 20.10 10.38 25.85
C ALA A 318 19.47 10.45 27.26
N GLU A 319 19.97 11.37 28.11
CA GLU A 319 19.40 11.73 29.42
C GLU A 319 18.14 12.62 29.30
N GLU A 320 18.19 13.64 28.43
CA GLU A 320 17.14 14.68 28.34
C GLU A 320 15.93 14.23 27.50
N MET A 321 16.15 13.46 26.43
CA MET A 321 15.11 12.95 25.52
C MET A 321 14.71 11.52 25.90
N THR A 322 14.21 11.36 27.13
CA THR A 322 13.63 10.10 27.59
C THR A 322 12.15 9.98 27.18
N LEU A 323 11.71 8.74 26.97
CA LEU A 323 10.36 8.38 26.57
C LEU A 323 9.89 7.19 27.41
N ASP A 324 8.63 7.23 27.85
CA ASP A 324 7.99 6.11 28.55
C ASP A 324 7.74 4.93 27.59
N PRO A 325 7.97 3.67 27.99
CA PRO A 325 7.73 2.49 27.14
C PRO A 325 6.31 2.37 26.55
N SER A 326 5.29 2.96 27.19
CA SER A 326 3.89 2.93 26.77
C SER A 326 3.46 4.11 25.87
N VAL A 327 4.37 5.04 25.55
CA VAL A 327 4.06 6.29 24.85
C VAL A 327 3.37 6.07 23.48
N PRO A 328 2.32 6.84 23.14
CA PRO A 328 1.63 6.72 21.84
C PRO A 328 2.58 6.79 20.65
N GLY A 329 2.36 5.90 19.67
CA GLY A 329 3.20 5.71 18.49
C GLY A 329 4.38 4.73 18.69
N GLY A 330 4.57 4.17 19.90
CA GLY A 330 5.57 3.11 20.13
C GLY A 330 7.01 3.51 19.76
N MET A 331 7.74 2.61 19.11
CA MET A 331 9.08 2.88 18.52
C MET A 331 10.09 3.55 19.47
N VAL A 332 10.06 3.21 20.76
CA VAL A 332 10.70 4.02 21.83
C VAL A 332 12.23 4.06 21.70
N THR A 333 12.87 2.91 21.51
CA THR A 333 14.31 2.80 21.26
C THR A 333 14.73 3.51 19.98
N TYR A 334 13.94 3.36 18.91
CA TYR A 334 14.22 3.99 17.61
C TYR A 334 14.12 5.52 17.70
N ARG A 335 13.05 6.05 18.31
CA ARG A 335 12.87 7.50 18.55
C ARG A 335 14.00 8.11 19.36
N ARG A 336 14.42 7.48 20.46
CA ARG A 336 15.59 7.95 21.26
C ARG A 336 16.90 7.88 20.47
N THR A 337 17.10 6.83 19.67
CA THR A 337 18.30 6.69 18.82
C THR A 337 18.34 7.75 17.72
N LEU A 338 17.18 8.15 17.16
CA LEU A 338 17.07 9.20 16.15
C LEU A 338 17.52 10.57 16.67
N THR A 339 17.22 10.98 17.91
CA THR A 339 17.64 12.32 18.39
C THR A 339 19.17 12.48 18.39
N LEU A 340 19.90 11.43 18.82
CA LEU A 340 21.36 11.39 18.76
C LEU A 340 21.87 11.37 17.31
N SER A 341 21.25 10.53 16.48
CA SER A 341 21.70 10.29 15.10
C SER A 341 21.46 11.49 14.18
N LEU A 342 20.38 12.25 14.40
CA LEU A 342 20.11 13.51 13.70
C LEU A 342 21.05 14.63 14.16
N PHE A 343 21.44 14.68 15.44
CA PHE A 343 22.48 15.61 15.88
C PHE A 343 23.85 15.30 15.25
N TYR A 344 24.21 14.03 15.11
CA TYR A 344 25.43 13.66 14.40
C TYR A 344 25.38 14.02 12.90
N LYS A 345 24.22 13.88 12.23
CA LYS A 345 24.03 14.42 10.87
C LYS A 345 24.20 15.94 10.80
N PHE A 346 23.71 16.69 11.79
CA PHE A 346 23.94 18.14 11.88
C PHE A 346 25.42 18.49 12.04
N TYR A 347 26.12 17.81 12.97
CA TYR A 347 27.56 17.94 13.18
C TYR A 347 28.36 17.79 11.88
N LEU A 348 28.07 16.75 11.10
CA LEU A 348 28.70 16.51 9.79
C LEU A 348 28.26 17.53 8.73
N THR A 349 26.99 17.95 8.70
CA THR A 349 26.48 18.90 7.71
C THR A 349 27.17 20.27 7.85
N VAL A 350 27.40 20.74 9.07
CA VAL A 350 28.16 21.98 9.35
C VAL A 350 29.61 21.87 8.87
N LEU A 351 30.22 20.68 8.90
CA LEU A 351 31.55 20.43 8.33
C LEU A 351 31.52 20.32 6.79
N GLN A 352 30.43 19.81 6.20
CA GLN A 352 30.32 19.53 4.77
C GLN A 352 29.82 20.73 3.93
N LYS A 353 29.20 21.75 4.52
CA LYS A 353 28.74 23.00 3.86
C LYS A 353 29.89 23.90 3.33
N LEU A 354 30.97 23.30 2.84
CA LEU A 354 32.19 23.97 2.40
C LEU A 354 32.52 23.78 0.88
N GLN A 355 32.04 22.76 0.12
CA GLN A 355 32.46 22.50 -1.30
C GLN A 355 31.49 21.70 -2.28
N GLN A 356 31.58 21.96 -3.62
CA GLN A 356 31.29 21.12 -4.88
C GLN A 356 29.88 20.97 -5.61
N GLN A 357 29.86 20.65 -6.96
CA GLN A 357 28.69 20.30 -7.88
C GLN A 357 29.04 19.71 -9.33
N ALA A 358 28.06 19.25 -10.19
CA ALA A 358 28.21 18.45 -11.50
C ALA A 358 27.03 18.52 -12.61
N VAL A 359 27.02 17.73 -13.77
CA VAL A 359 26.12 17.85 -15.03
C VAL A 359 25.82 16.52 -15.93
N PRO A 360 24.73 16.37 -16.80
CA PRO A 360 24.27 15.15 -17.64
C PRO A 360 23.84 15.27 -19.20
N GLU A 361 23.13 14.27 -19.85
CA GLU A 361 23.02 13.86 -21.35
C GLU A 361 21.61 13.46 -22.08
N GLY A 362 21.45 12.64 -23.21
CA GLY A 362 20.14 12.15 -23.90
C GLY A 362 19.99 11.64 -25.43
N ARG A 363 19.29 10.48 -25.81
CA ARG A 363 18.84 9.94 -27.21
C ARG A 363 18.14 8.48 -27.32
N SER A 364 17.27 8.06 -28.32
CA SER A 364 16.48 6.72 -28.33
C SER A 364 15.84 6.07 -29.66
N GLN A 365 14.96 5.00 -29.58
CA GLN A 365 14.27 4.16 -30.67
C GLN A 365 12.92 3.39 -30.26
N ASP A 366 12.16 2.69 -31.18
CA ASP A 366 10.88 1.87 -30.95
C ASP A 366 10.41 0.83 -32.06
N ASP A 367 9.48 -0.15 -31.78
CA ASP A 367 8.54 -0.93 -32.68
C ASP A 367 7.30 -1.65 -31.97
N VAL A 368 6.14 -1.92 -32.64
CA VAL A 368 4.76 -1.88 -32.01
C VAL A 368 3.71 -3.06 -31.90
N VAL A 369 3.59 -4.16 -32.71
CA VAL A 369 2.50 -5.22 -32.57
C VAL A 369 2.91 -6.74 -32.43
N GLY A 370 2.66 -7.38 -31.26
CA GLY A 370 3.28 -8.66 -30.79
C GLY A 370 4.19 -8.45 -29.56
N ARG A 371 3.77 -7.44 -28.80
CA ARG A 371 4.38 -6.11 -28.62
C ARG A 371 3.17 -5.26 -28.02
N PRO A 372 3.28 -3.99 -27.67
CA PRO A 372 2.48 -3.37 -26.59
C PRO A 372 1.07 -2.85 -26.96
N VAL A 373 0.02 -3.68 -26.90
CA VAL A 373 -1.37 -3.17 -27.07
C VAL A 373 -1.89 -2.56 -25.76
N MET A 374 -2.22 -1.26 -25.78
CA MET A 374 -2.78 -0.52 -24.64
C MET A 374 -4.08 -1.17 -24.08
N HIS A 375 -4.28 -1.06 -22.77
CA HIS A 375 -5.48 -1.53 -22.08
C HIS A 375 -6.76 -0.88 -22.62
N LEU A 376 -7.80 -1.67 -22.94
CA LEU A 376 -9.02 -1.21 -23.63
C LEU A 376 -9.85 -0.14 -22.89
N SER A 377 -9.62 0.07 -21.59
CA SER A 377 -10.23 1.17 -20.81
C SER A 377 -9.27 2.32 -20.49
N ALA A 378 -8.00 2.29 -20.88
CA ALA A 378 -6.98 3.26 -20.44
C ALA A 378 -7.39 4.72 -20.71
N MET A 379 -7.82 5.04 -21.93
CA MET A 379 -8.29 6.39 -22.26
C MET A 379 -9.47 6.83 -21.38
N LYS A 380 -10.43 5.91 -21.13
CA LYS A 380 -11.61 6.17 -20.28
C LYS A 380 -11.23 6.33 -18.81
N GLN A 381 -10.14 5.71 -18.38
CA GLN A 381 -9.59 5.87 -17.02
C GLN A 381 -8.85 7.21 -16.89
N ALA A 382 -8.22 7.70 -17.97
CA ALA A 382 -7.59 9.01 -18.02
C ALA A 382 -8.60 10.18 -18.13
N THR A 383 -9.72 10.00 -18.82
CA THR A 383 -10.79 11.02 -18.97
C THR A 383 -11.85 11.00 -17.86
N GLY A 384 -11.91 9.94 -17.05
CA GLY A 384 -12.95 9.75 -16.03
C GLY A 384 -14.25 9.09 -16.53
N GLU A 385 -14.33 8.71 -17.81
CA GLU A 385 -15.49 7.98 -18.39
C GLU A 385 -15.61 6.51 -17.91
N ALA A 386 -14.62 5.98 -17.20
CA ALA A 386 -14.54 4.58 -16.82
C ALA A 386 -15.37 4.21 -15.58
N VAL A 387 -16.71 4.34 -15.65
CA VAL A 387 -17.70 3.98 -14.61
C VAL A 387 -17.29 2.76 -13.75
N TYR A 388 -16.97 3.00 -12.48
CA TYR A 388 -16.80 2.01 -11.40
C TYR A 388 -18.13 1.78 -10.66
N CYS A 389 -18.11 1.09 -9.52
CA CYS A 389 -19.35 0.65 -8.87
C CYS A 389 -20.18 1.80 -8.25
N ASP A 390 -19.55 2.89 -7.80
CA ASP A 390 -20.24 4.07 -7.27
C ASP A 390 -20.58 5.12 -8.35
N ASP A 391 -19.93 5.03 -9.52
CA ASP A 391 -20.25 5.89 -10.67
C ASP A 391 -21.57 5.50 -11.38
N VAL A 392 -22.22 4.42 -10.93
CA VAL A 392 -23.55 4.01 -11.39
C VAL A 392 -24.56 5.11 -10.97
N PRO A 393 -25.32 5.70 -11.92
CA PRO A 393 -26.30 6.75 -11.62
C PRO A 393 -27.31 6.34 -10.55
N LEU A 394 -27.68 7.29 -9.69
CA LEU A 394 -28.64 7.08 -8.61
C LEU A 394 -30.05 6.80 -9.15
N TYR A 395 -30.74 5.82 -8.56
CA TYR A 395 -32.18 5.66 -8.72
C TYR A 395 -32.92 6.73 -7.90
N GLU A 396 -34.06 7.23 -8.40
CA GLU A 396 -34.85 8.29 -7.76
C GLU A 396 -35.26 7.97 -6.31
N ASN A 397 -35.50 6.69 -6.02
CA ASN A 397 -35.87 6.20 -4.69
C ASN A 397 -34.74 5.40 -4.00
N GLU A 398 -33.48 5.59 -4.39
CA GLU A 398 -32.33 4.95 -3.74
C GLU A 398 -32.18 5.36 -2.27
N LEU A 399 -31.43 4.56 -1.50
CA LEU A 399 -31.08 4.81 -0.11
C LEU A 399 -29.62 4.43 0.14
N TYR A 400 -29.02 5.05 1.16
CA TYR A 400 -27.66 4.76 1.58
C TYR A 400 -27.65 3.98 2.89
N LEU A 401 -26.73 3.03 2.99
CA LEU A 401 -26.49 2.21 4.18
C LEU A 401 -25.14 2.59 4.82
N SER A 402 -25.05 2.47 6.15
CA SER A 402 -23.81 2.51 6.92
C SER A 402 -23.85 1.42 8.00
N LEU A 403 -22.69 0.82 8.28
CA LEU A 403 -22.58 -0.35 9.15
C LEU A 403 -22.42 0.05 10.62
N ILE A 404 -23.00 -0.76 11.50
CA ILE A 404 -22.80 -0.70 12.95
C ILE A 404 -21.84 -1.85 13.30
N THR A 405 -20.58 -1.53 13.63
CA THR A 405 -19.52 -2.53 13.85
C THR A 405 -19.06 -2.60 15.30
N SER A 406 -18.50 -3.75 15.66
CA SER A 406 -17.96 -4.02 16.99
C SER A 406 -16.79 -3.10 17.34
N SER A 407 -16.86 -2.50 18.52
CA SER A 407 -15.74 -1.79 19.15
C SER A 407 -14.86 -2.70 20.03
N LYS A 408 -15.15 -4.00 20.11
CA LYS A 408 -14.53 -4.97 21.04
C LYS A 408 -14.00 -6.21 20.31
N ALA A 409 -12.81 -6.67 20.65
CA ALA A 409 -12.21 -7.86 20.04
C ALA A 409 -12.96 -9.14 20.40
N HIS A 410 -13.39 -9.30 21.66
CA HIS A 410 -14.22 -10.41 22.09
C HIS A 410 -15.18 -9.94 23.18
N ALA A 411 -16.49 -10.08 22.98
CA ALA A 411 -17.49 -9.67 23.97
C ALA A 411 -18.86 -10.32 23.70
N HIS A 412 -19.68 -10.46 24.74
CA HIS A 412 -21.12 -10.64 24.58
C HIS A 412 -21.81 -9.29 24.35
N ILE A 413 -22.87 -9.28 23.53
CA ILE A 413 -23.74 -8.13 23.30
C ILE A 413 -24.88 -8.21 24.33
N LEU A 414 -24.94 -7.25 25.24
CA LEU A 414 -25.95 -7.22 26.31
C LEU A 414 -27.21 -6.47 25.89
N SER A 415 -27.07 -5.37 25.15
CA SER A 415 -28.18 -4.58 24.60
C SER A 415 -27.72 -3.65 23.48
N ILE A 416 -28.65 -3.28 22.60
CA ILE A 416 -28.47 -2.28 21.54
C ILE A 416 -29.56 -1.21 21.70
N ASP A 417 -29.17 0.03 21.92
CA ASP A 417 -30.05 1.21 21.96
C ASP A 417 -29.91 2.01 20.67
N THR A 418 -31.00 2.08 19.90
CA THR A 418 -31.11 2.86 18.66
C THR A 418 -31.96 4.13 18.81
N ALA A 419 -32.53 4.42 19.98
CA ALA A 419 -33.57 5.45 20.12
C ALA A 419 -33.06 6.87 19.75
N ALA A 420 -31.80 7.18 20.09
CA ALA A 420 -31.17 8.42 19.66
C ALA A 420 -31.02 8.49 18.12
N ALA A 421 -30.54 7.41 17.51
CA ALA A 421 -30.33 7.31 16.07
C ALA A 421 -31.65 7.33 15.27
N GLN A 422 -32.71 6.71 15.77
CA GLN A 422 -34.06 6.72 15.18
C GLN A 422 -34.64 8.14 15.05
N SER A 423 -34.27 9.06 15.95
CA SER A 423 -34.73 10.45 15.91
C SER A 423 -33.97 11.36 14.93
N MET A 424 -32.96 10.84 14.23
CA MET A 424 -32.10 11.65 13.37
C MET A 424 -32.69 11.87 11.97
N PRO A 425 -32.49 13.05 11.35
CA PRO A 425 -32.99 13.33 10.01
C PRO A 425 -32.57 12.28 8.97
N GLY A 426 -33.49 11.93 8.09
CA GLY A 426 -33.25 11.06 6.94
C GLY A 426 -33.19 9.55 7.23
N VAL A 427 -33.20 9.12 8.49
CA VAL A 427 -33.14 7.69 8.87
C VAL A 427 -34.43 6.98 8.49
N VAL A 428 -34.30 5.84 7.80
CA VAL A 428 -35.44 5.03 7.28
C VAL A 428 -35.59 3.72 8.03
N SER A 429 -34.50 2.99 8.31
CA SER A 429 -34.55 1.70 9.01
C SER A 429 -33.22 1.33 9.65
N PHE A 430 -33.31 0.47 10.65
CA PHE A 430 -32.19 -0.29 11.20
C PHE A 430 -32.27 -1.75 10.70
N LEU A 431 -31.16 -2.47 10.72
CA LEU A 431 -31.10 -3.91 10.48
C LEU A 431 -30.23 -4.60 11.53
N PHE A 432 -30.73 -5.73 12.06
CA PHE A 432 -30.02 -6.64 12.98
C PHE A 432 -30.22 -8.10 12.54
N ALA A 433 -29.66 -9.06 13.27
CA ALA A 433 -29.68 -10.48 12.91
C ALA A 433 -31.09 -11.05 12.61
N ASP A 434 -32.12 -10.60 13.34
CA ASP A 434 -33.51 -11.03 13.17
C ASP A 434 -34.18 -10.50 11.89
N ASP A 435 -33.57 -9.52 11.20
CA ASP A 435 -34.08 -8.96 9.93
C ASP A 435 -33.67 -9.78 8.69
N ILE A 436 -32.89 -10.86 8.87
CA ILE A 436 -32.37 -11.69 7.78
C ILE A 436 -33.40 -12.80 7.48
N PRO A 437 -34.09 -12.77 6.32
CA PRO A 437 -35.23 -13.66 6.06
C PRO A 437 -34.82 -15.10 5.70
N GLY A 438 -33.57 -15.32 5.29
CA GLY A 438 -33.00 -16.63 4.98
C GLY A 438 -32.10 -17.16 6.10
N SER A 439 -30.79 -17.09 5.90
CA SER A 439 -29.78 -17.61 6.82
C SER A 439 -28.72 -16.56 7.16
N ASN A 440 -28.60 -16.22 8.45
CA ASN A 440 -27.52 -15.38 8.97
C ASN A 440 -26.13 -16.07 8.84
N ALA A 441 -26.06 -17.40 8.83
CA ALA A 441 -24.79 -18.12 8.67
C ALA A 441 -24.22 -17.95 7.24
N THR A 442 -23.05 -17.33 7.14
CA THR A 442 -22.36 -16.95 5.89
C THR A 442 -20.88 -17.30 5.94
N GLY A 443 -20.12 -16.96 4.89
CA GLY A 443 -18.71 -17.28 4.71
C GLY A 443 -18.44 -18.08 3.43
N PRO A 444 -17.22 -18.05 2.87
CA PRO A 444 -16.96 -18.60 1.54
C PRO A 444 -16.94 -20.14 1.49
N ILE A 445 -16.50 -20.81 2.56
CA ILE A 445 -16.29 -22.27 2.60
C ILE A 445 -17.06 -22.93 3.75
N ALA A 446 -16.68 -22.68 5.01
CA ALA A 446 -17.20 -23.42 6.17
C ALA A 446 -18.55 -22.91 6.71
N TYR A 447 -19.03 -21.76 6.23
CA TYR A 447 -20.19 -21.03 6.75
C TYR A 447 -20.12 -20.69 8.25
N ASP A 448 -18.92 -20.37 8.73
CA ASP A 448 -18.58 -20.09 10.13
C ASP A 448 -18.61 -18.58 10.49
N GLU A 449 -19.13 -17.74 9.60
CA GLU A 449 -19.36 -16.30 9.80
C GLU A 449 -20.85 -15.98 9.94
N THR A 450 -21.16 -14.79 10.45
CA THR A 450 -22.52 -14.21 10.47
C THR A 450 -22.61 -12.98 9.58
N VAL A 451 -23.73 -12.83 8.86
CA VAL A 451 -24.04 -11.60 8.08
C VAL A 451 -24.18 -10.41 9.04
N LEU A 452 -24.84 -10.62 10.19
CA LEU A 452 -24.92 -9.68 11.32
C LEU A 452 -24.77 -10.44 12.64
N ALA A 453 -23.93 -9.96 13.56
CA ALA A 453 -23.60 -10.65 14.81
C ALA A 453 -24.84 -10.90 15.71
N ASP A 454 -25.04 -12.15 16.13
CA ASP A 454 -26.02 -12.52 17.18
C ASP A 454 -25.29 -12.80 18.50
N ARG A 455 -25.70 -12.13 19.59
CA ARG A 455 -25.23 -12.25 21.00
C ARG A 455 -23.73 -12.08 21.30
N GLN A 456 -22.83 -12.23 20.34
CA GLN A 456 -21.39 -12.22 20.58
C GLN A 456 -20.63 -11.59 19.41
N VAL A 457 -19.64 -10.75 19.73
CA VAL A 457 -18.69 -10.22 18.76
C VAL A 457 -17.34 -10.91 18.94
N THR A 458 -16.71 -11.26 17.81
CA THR A 458 -15.49 -12.09 17.77
C THR A 458 -14.27 -11.36 17.19
N CYS A 459 -14.43 -10.13 16.71
CA CYS A 459 -13.35 -9.20 16.41
C CYS A 459 -13.83 -7.75 16.50
N VAL A 460 -12.91 -6.78 16.59
CA VAL A 460 -13.21 -5.36 16.32
C VAL A 460 -13.49 -5.24 14.83
N GLY A 461 -14.56 -4.56 14.44
CA GLY A 461 -15.02 -4.51 13.05
C GLY A 461 -16.12 -5.51 12.69
N HIS A 462 -16.37 -6.55 13.50
CA HIS A 462 -17.48 -7.49 13.28
C HIS A 462 -18.81 -6.72 13.15
N ILE A 463 -19.53 -6.89 12.04
CA ILE A 463 -20.78 -6.17 11.77
C ILE A 463 -21.89 -6.69 12.69
N ILE A 464 -22.50 -5.79 13.47
CA ILE A 464 -23.58 -6.09 14.42
C ILE A 464 -24.94 -5.72 13.81
N GLY A 465 -24.98 -4.65 13.02
CA GLY A 465 -26.19 -4.16 12.38
C GLY A 465 -25.88 -3.17 11.26
N ALA A 466 -26.91 -2.54 10.73
CA ALA A 466 -26.78 -1.44 9.78
C ALA A 466 -27.87 -0.37 10.00
N VAL A 467 -27.60 0.84 9.53
CA VAL A 467 -28.58 1.93 9.42
C VAL A 467 -28.75 2.32 7.96
N VAL A 468 -29.99 2.49 7.53
CA VAL A 468 -30.35 2.96 6.19
C VAL A 468 -30.98 4.35 6.29
N ALA A 469 -30.55 5.27 5.43
CA ALA A 469 -31.03 6.65 5.39
C ALA A 469 -31.10 7.21 3.95
N ASP A 470 -31.71 8.38 3.81
CA ASP A 470 -31.80 9.16 2.57
C ASP A 470 -30.44 9.51 1.94
N THR A 471 -29.39 9.63 2.76
CA THR A 471 -28.05 10.09 2.36
C THR A 471 -26.98 9.35 3.17
N GLN A 472 -25.83 9.10 2.56
CA GLN A 472 -24.68 8.45 3.21
C GLN A 472 -24.29 9.17 4.52
N LEU A 473 -24.31 10.51 4.50
CA LEU A 473 -23.99 11.32 5.68
C LEU A 473 -24.98 11.11 6.83
N ASN A 474 -26.29 10.97 6.56
CA ASN A 474 -27.27 10.71 7.61
C ASN A 474 -27.15 9.27 8.13
N ALA A 475 -26.93 8.28 7.25
CA ALA A 475 -26.67 6.90 7.66
C ALA A 475 -25.43 6.79 8.58
N GLN A 476 -24.30 7.37 8.18
CA GLN A 476 -23.07 7.38 8.97
C GLN A 476 -23.21 8.11 10.33
N ARG A 477 -23.96 9.22 10.37
CA ARG A 477 -24.24 9.95 11.62
C ARG A 477 -25.11 9.12 12.56
N ALA A 478 -26.11 8.43 12.03
CA ALA A 478 -27.03 7.61 12.81
C ALA A 478 -26.39 6.31 13.30
N ALA A 479 -25.57 5.63 12.49
CA ALA A 479 -24.79 4.46 12.90
C ALA A 479 -23.88 4.80 14.10
N LYS A 480 -23.19 5.96 14.05
CA LYS A 480 -22.36 6.49 15.15
C LYS A 480 -23.15 6.92 16.40
N ALA A 481 -24.49 6.99 16.34
CA ALA A 481 -25.35 7.35 17.46
C ALA A 481 -26.01 6.13 18.15
N VAL A 482 -25.87 4.93 17.59
CA VAL A 482 -26.31 3.68 18.22
C VAL A 482 -25.39 3.34 19.39
N LYS A 483 -25.96 2.98 20.54
CA LYS A 483 -25.20 2.57 21.74
C LYS A 483 -25.30 1.07 21.91
N ILE A 484 -24.18 0.42 22.18
CA ILE A 484 -24.11 -1.03 22.41
C ILE A 484 -23.44 -1.27 23.76
N GLN A 485 -24.08 -2.08 24.59
CA GLN A 485 -23.52 -2.54 25.86
C GLN A 485 -22.87 -3.91 25.66
N TYR A 486 -21.65 -4.05 26.19
CA TYR A 486 -20.81 -5.23 26.01
C TYR A 486 -20.39 -5.81 27.36
N GLU A 487 -20.33 -7.14 27.45
CA GLU A 487 -19.54 -7.85 28.47
C GLU A 487 -18.26 -8.34 27.81
N GLU A 488 -17.11 -7.75 28.17
CA GLU A 488 -15.82 -8.05 27.52
C GLU A 488 -15.26 -9.40 27.96
N LEU A 489 -14.89 -10.22 26.98
CA LEU A 489 -14.18 -11.48 27.15
C LEU A 489 -12.69 -11.25 26.88
N GLN A 490 -11.83 -12.14 27.38
CA GLN A 490 -10.38 -12.03 27.14
C GLN A 490 -10.04 -12.48 25.71
N PRO A 491 -9.56 -11.59 24.82
CA PRO A 491 -9.23 -11.96 23.44
C PRO A 491 -7.89 -12.71 23.35
N ILE A 492 -7.74 -13.47 22.27
CA ILE A 492 -6.48 -13.98 21.72
C ILE A 492 -6.15 -13.11 20.50
N VAL A 493 -5.01 -12.41 20.47
CA VAL A 493 -4.71 -11.41 19.42
C VAL A 493 -3.59 -11.88 18.49
N THR A 494 -2.54 -12.46 19.07
CA THR A 494 -1.29 -12.83 18.41
C THR A 494 -1.19 -14.32 18.10
N ILE A 495 -0.32 -14.69 17.14
CA ILE A 495 0.06 -16.09 16.91
C ILE A 495 0.57 -16.77 18.19
N GLN A 496 1.39 -16.09 19.00
CA GLN A 496 1.95 -16.64 20.24
C GLN A 496 0.86 -17.00 21.26
N GLU A 497 -0.14 -16.14 21.46
CA GLU A 497 -1.28 -16.42 22.34
C GLU A 497 -2.12 -17.58 21.79
N ALA A 498 -2.34 -17.64 20.47
CA ALA A 498 -3.08 -18.72 19.84
C ALA A 498 -2.37 -20.09 19.99
N ILE A 499 -1.04 -20.12 19.87
CA ILE A 499 -0.23 -21.33 20.12
C ILE A 499 -0.34 -21.74 21.60
N ALA A 500 -0.21 -20.80 22.54
CA ALA A 500 -0.30 -21.08 23.97
C ALA A 500 -1.69 -21.58 24.40
N ALA A 501 -2.76 -21.06 23.79
CA ALA A 501 -4.15 -21.47 24.02
C ALA A 501 -4.60 -22.68 23.18
N GLN A 502 -3.72 -23.22 22.31
CA GLN A 502 -4.05 -24.24 21.29
C GLN A 502 -5.23 -23.85 20.38
N SER A 503 -5.42 -22.55 20.15
CA SER A 503 -6.51 -21.95 19.36
C SER A 503 -6.22 -22.06 17.86
N PHE A 504 -6.53 -23.23 17.29
CA PHE A 504 -6.31 -23.54 15.87
C PHE A 504 -7.60 -23.97 15.16
N TYR A 505 -7.74 -23.56 13.90
CA TYR A 505 -8.61 -24.25 12.95
C TYR A 505 -7.97 -25.57 12.48
N GLN A 506 -8.81 -26.51 12.09
CA GLN A 506 -8.40 -27.84 11.59
C GLN A 506 -8.70 -27.98 10.09
N PRO A 507 -7.97 -28.82 9.34
CA PRO A 507 -6.84 -29.67 9.79
C PRO A 507 -5.50 -28.91 9.84
N ILE A 508 -4.59 -29.37 10.71
CA ILE A 508 -3.16 -29.08 10.58
C ILE A 508 -2.61 -29.84 9.36
N ARG A 509 -1.99 -29.13 8.41
CA ARG A 509 -1.43 -29.73 7.19
C ARG A 509 0.04 -30.10 7.37
N THR A 510 0.48 -31.18 6.71
CA THR A 510 1.87 -31.62 6.67
C THR A 510 2.24 -32.04 5.24
N ILE A 511 3.47 -31.74 4.81
CA ILE A 511 4.11 -32.32 3.62
C ILE A 511 5.46 -32.90 4.08
N GLN A 512 5.80 -34.13 3.68
CA GLN A 512 7.09 -34.75 4.02
C GLN A 512 7.63 -35.61 2.87
N ARG A 513 8.93 -35.53 2.62
CA ARG A 513 9.68 -36.34 1.65
C ARG A 513 11.09 -36.66 2.19
N GLY A 514 11.60 -37.84 1.87
CA GLY A 514 12.91 -38.33 2.36
C GLY A 514 12.90 -38.75 3.83
N ASP A 515 14.08 -39.04 4.37
CA ASP A 515 14.30 -39.37 5.78
C ASP A 515 14.98 -38.18 6.48
N LEU A 516 14.16 -37.44 7.22
CA LEU A 516 14.58 -36.25 7.96
C LEU A 516 15.64 -36.55 9.03
N GLU A 517 15.59 -37.72 9.67
CA GLU A 517 16.59 -38.11 10.66
C GLU A 517 17.92 -38.47 10.00
N ALA A 518 17.90 -39.23 8.89
CA ALA A 518 19.10 -39.54 8.14
C ALA A 518 19.75 -38.26 7.58
N GLY A 519 18.95 -37.32 7.06
CA GLY A 519 19.43 -36.02 6.59
C GLY A 519 20.13 -35.21 7.69
N PHE A 520 19.56 -35.11 8.89
CA PHE A 520 20.22 -34.43 10.01
C PHE A 520 21.46 -35.18 10.54
N LYS A 521 21.51 -36.51 10.42
CA LYS A 521 22.71 -37.31 10.76
C LYS A 521 23.82 -37.21 9.70
N GLN A 522 23.49 -36.82 8.47
CA GLN A 522 24.43 -36.58 7.37
C GLN A 522 25.01 -35.15 7.36
N ALA A 523 24.28 -34.18 7.90
CA ALA A 523 24.66 -32.77 7.88
C ALA A 523 25.95 -32.49 8.68
N ASP A 524 26.87 -31.71 8.09
CA ASP A 524 28.05 -31.19 8.81
C ASP A 524 27.64 -30.17 9.89
N HIS A 525 26.59 -29.39 9.62
CA HIS A 525 26.10 -28.30 10.46
C HIS A 525 24.58 -28.36 10.59
N ILE A 526 24.06 -27.96 11.75
CA ILE A 526 22.61 -27.80 12.00
C ILE A 526 22.39 -26.41 12.59
N LEU A 527 21.46 -25.65 12.00
CA LEU A 527 21.04 -24.33 12.47
C LEU A 527 19.54 -24.35 12.76
N GLU A 528 19.14 -23.71 13.86
CA GLU A 528 17.75 -23.44 14.22
C GLU A 528 17.49 -21.94 14.20
N GLY A 529 16.32 -21.53 13.70
CA GLY A 529 15.96 -20.13 13.54
C GLY A 529 14.46 -19.92 13.38
N GLU A 530 14.06 -18.65 13.38
CA GLU A 530 12.67 -18.23 13.30
C GLU A 530 12.54 -16.85 12.66
N MET A 531 11.38 -16.58 12.06
CA MET A 531 11.07 -15.33 11.37
C MET A 531 9.58 -14.99 11.51
N HIS A 532 9.26 -13.72 11.77
CA HIS A 532 7.91 -13.18 11.56
C HIS A 532 7.80 -12.42 10.24
N ILE A 533 6.59 -12.48 9.67
CA ILE A 533 6.16 -11.73 8.49
C ILE A 533 4.83 -11.08 8.83
N GLY A 534 4.78 -9.75 8.81
CA GLY A 534 3.57 -8.98 9.05
C GLY A 534 2.45 -9.24 8.02
N GLY A 535 1.22 -8.87 8.40
CA GLY A 535 0.09 -8.84 7.49
C GLY A 535 0.12 -7.62 6.56
N GLN A 536 -0.74 -7.62 5.54
CA GLN A 536 -0.79 -6.60 4.50
C GLN A 536 -2.23 -6.24 4.13
N GLU A 537 -2.53 -4.95 4.00
CA GLU A 537 -3.82 -4.42 3.55
C GLU A 537 -3.88 -4.39 2.03
N HIS A 538 -4.99 -4.80 1.40
CA HIS A 538 -5.04 -4.90 -0.07
C HIS A 538 -4.93 -3.55 -0.77
N PHE A 539 -5.41 -2.50 -0.10
CA PHE A 539 -5.32 -1.09 -0.50
C PHE A 539 -5.70 -0.79 -1.96
N TYR A 540 -6.65 -1.56 -2.52
CA TYR A 540 -7.35 -1.24 -3.76
C TYR A 540 -7.93 0.19 -3.66
N LEU A 541 -7.82 1.01 -4.72
CA LEU A 541 -8.14 2.44 -4.62
C LEU A 541 -9.66 2.70 -4.52
N GLU A 542 -10.46 1.94 -5.26
CA GLU A 542 -11.92 1.81 -5.03
C GLU A 542 -12.13 0.87 -3.82
N THR A 543 -12.76 1.34 -2.74
CA THR A 543 -13.13 0.50 -1.57
C THR A 543 -14.19 -0.55 -1.92
N ASN A 544 -14.68 -1.31 -0.93
CA ASN A 544 -15.82 -2.19 -1.12
C ASN A 544 -17.09 -1.36 -1.33
N VAL A 545 -17.74 -1.61 -2.46
CA VAL A 545 -19.00 -0.96 -2.88
C VAL A 545 -19.99 -2.03 -3.28
N SER A 546 -21.25 -1.84 -2.90
CA SER A 546 -22.38 -2.65 -3.37
C SER A 546 -23.62 -1.78 -3.52
N LEU A 547 -24.33 -1.95 -4.64
CA LEU A 547 -25.66 -1.43 -4.90
C LEU A 547 -26.58 -2.62 -5.21
N ALA A 548 -27.61 -2.82 -4.39
CA ALA A 548 -28.64 -3.84 -4.61
C ALA A 548 -29.96 -3.18 -5.03
N VAL A 549 -30.59 -3.70 -6.07
CA VAL A 549 -31.77 -3.17 -6.75
C VAL A 549 -32.85 -4.27 -6.79
N PRO A 550 -33.86 -4.23 -5.91
CA PRO A 550 -34.96 -5.19 -5.94
C PRO A 550 -35.85 -4.89 -7.15
N ARG A 551 -36.36 -5.94 -7.81
CA ARG A 551 -37.29 -5.78 -8.95
C ARG A 551 -38.76 -5.69 -8.53
N GLY A 552 -39.08 -6.03 -7.29
CA GLY A 552 -40.45 -6.03 -6.76
C GLY A 552 -41.30 -7.25 -7.15
N GLU A 553 -40.80 -8.11 -8.04
CA GLU A 553 -41.45 -9.36 -8.48
C GLU A 553 -40.63 -10.56 -8.02
N ASP A 554 -41.30 -11.66 -7.65
CA ASP A 554 -40.73 -13.02 -7.47
C ASP A 554 -39.50 -13.20 -6.56
N GLY A 555 -39.16 -12.18 -5.75
CA GLY A 555 -37.92 -12.14 -4.94
C GLY A 555 -36.68 -11.76 -5.74
N GLU A 556 -36.83 -11.16 -6.93
CA GLU A 556 -35.72 -10.83 -7.82
C GLU A 556 -34.90 -9.61 -7.37
N MET A 557 -33.58 -9.75 -7.45
CA MET A 557 -32.58 -8.77 -7.01
C MET A 557 -31.43 -8.68 -8.03
N GLU A 558 -31.22 -7.50 -8.60
CA GLU A 558 -29.99 -7.17 -9.34
C GLU A 558 -28.98 -6.54 -8.39
N LEU A 559 -27.70 -6.90 -8.49
CA LEU A 559 -26.62 -6.26 -7.73
C LEU A 559 -25.49 -5.82 -8.64
N PHE A 560 -25.08 -4.57 -8.45
CA PHE A 560 -23.82 -4.03 -8.97
C PHE A 560 -22.80 -4.09 -7.84
N VAL A 561 -21.71 -4.82 -8.04
CA VAL A 561 -20.74 -5.12 -6.97
C VAL A 561 -19.31 -5.05 -7.49
N SER A 562 -18.45 -4.36 -6.74
CA SER A 562 -17.00 -4.43 -6.91
C SER A 562 -16.47 -5.77 -6.34
N THR A 563 -16.59 -6.87 -7.09
CA THR A 563 -16.22 -8.23 -6.62
C THR A 563 -15.51 -9.08 -7.67
N GLN A 564 -14.51 -9.86 -7.25
CA GLN A 564 -13.81 -10.86 -8.08
C GLN A 564 -14.63 -12.16 -8.24
N SER A 565 -15.70 -12.34 -7.45
CA SER A 565 -16.42 -13.61 -7.29
C SER A 565 -17.95 -13.42 -7.35
N ALA A 566 -18.45 -13.12 -8.57
CA ALA A 566 -19.86 -12.85 -8.81
C ALA A 566 -20.78 -14.02 -8.39
N ALA A 567 -20.40 -15.28 -8.66
CA ALA A 567 -21.19 -16.46 -8.30
C ALA A 567 -21.20 -16.76 -6.78
N LYS A 568 -20.10 -16.49 -6.05
CA LYS A 568 -20.11 -16.58 -4.58
C LYS A 568 -20.97 -15.47 -3.96
N THR A 569 -20.89 -14.27 -4.52
CA THR A 569 -21.76 -13.13 -4.13
C THR A 569 -23.24 -13.46 -4.35
N GLN A 570 -23.59 -13.98 -5.53
CA GLN A 570 -24.94 -14.42 -5.89
C GLN A 570 -25.48 -15.47 -4.91
N SER A 571 -24.71 -16.53 -4.65
CA SER A 571 -25.13 -17.64 -3.79
C SER A 571 -25.24 -17.27 -2.31
N LEU A 572 -24.37 -16.40 -1.79
CA LEU A 572 -24.48 -15.90 -0.41
C LEU A 572 -25.62 -14.89 -0.23
N VAL A 573 -25.85 -14.00 -1.21
CA VAL A 573 -27.03 -13.12 -1.19
C VAL A 573 -28.32 -13.92 -1.26
N ALA A 574 -28.42 -14.90 -2.17
CA ALA A 574 -29.57 -15.80 -2.25
C ALA A 574 -29.82 -16.55 -0.92
N LYS A 575 -28.76 -17.05 -0.27
CA LYS A 575 -28.82 -17.71 1.05
C LYS A 575 -29.28 -16.76 2.17
N ALA A 576 -28.81 -15.51 2.18
CA ALA A 576 -29.23 -14.51 3.17
C ALA A 576 -30.69 -14.07 2.96
N LEU A 577 -31.14 -13.99 1.70
CA LEU A 577 -32.51 -13.62 1.33
C LEU A 577 -33.52 -14.79 1.41
N GLY A 578 -33.05 -16.03 1.48
CA GLY A 578 -33.92 -17.23 1.49
C GLY A 578 -34.50 -17.61 0.12
N VAL A 579 -33.96 -17.04 -0.97
CA VAL A 579 -34.44 -17.25 -2.35
C VAL A 579 -33.50 -18.19 -3.14
N PRO A 580 -33.97 -18.82 -4.23
CA PRO A 580 -33.08 -19.56 -5.13
C PRO A 580 -32.12 -18.62 -5.86
N ALA A 581 -30.90 -19.08 -6.17
CA ALA A 581 -29.87 -18.25 -6.81
C ALA A 581 -30.26 -17.70 -8.20
N ASN A 582 -31.27 -18.28 -8.88
CA ASN A 582 -31.79 -17.77 -10.16
C ASN A 582 -32.66 -16.50 -10.01
N ARG A 583 -32.96 -16.06 -8.79
CA ARG A 583 -33.58 -14.75 -8.50
C ARG A 583 -32.55 -13.63 -8.27
N VAL A 584 -31.27 -13.98 -8.15
CA VAL A 584 -30.20 -13.03 -7.87
C VAL A 584 -29.30 -12.91 -9.09
N VAL A 585 -29.13 -11.70 -9.61
CA VAL A 585 -28.21 -11.40 -10.73
C VAL A 585 -27.11 -10.47 -10.24
N VAL A 586 -25.86 -10.91 -10.28
CA VAL A 586 -24.70 -10.08 -9.92
C VAL A 586 -24.00 -9.61 -11.20
N ARG A 587 -23.63 -8.33 -11.23
CA ARG A 587 -23.04 -7.64 -12.38
C ARG A 587 -21.75 -6.93 -11.96
N VAL A 588 -20.68 -7.16 -12.73
CA VAL A 588 -19.34 -6.61 -12.48
C VAL A 588 -18.79 -6.04 -13.78
N LYS A 589 -18.70 -4.71 -13.88
CA LYS A 589 -18.17 -4.00 -15.05
C LYS A 589 -16.65 -3.87 -15.03
N ARG A 590 -16.11 -3.55 -13.84
CA ARG A 590 -14.68 -3.38 -13.51
C ARG A 590 -14.54 -3.21 -12.00
N MET A 591 -13.31 -3.27 -11.49
CA MET A 591 -12.94 -2.88 -10.12
C MET A 591 -11.72 -1.95 -10.14
N GLY A 592 -11.65 -0.99 -9.21
CA GLY A 592 -10.47 -0.14 -8.98
C GLY A 592 -9.39 -0.86 -8.16
N GLY A 593 -8.96 -2.03 -8.64
CA GLY A 593 -8.15 -3.01 -7.91
C GLY A 593 -8.98 -3.96 -7.04
N GLY A 594 -8.40 -5.10 -6.67
CA GLY A 594 -9.05 -6.12 -5.83
C GLY A 594 -8.07 -7.05 -5.10
N PHE A 595 -7.05 -7.55 -5.80
CA PHE A 595 -5.86 -8.22 -5.24
C PHE A 595 -6.10 -9.43 -4.31
N GLY A 596 -7.32 -9.99 -4.29
CA GLY A 596 -7.74 -11.09 -3.41
C GLY A 596 -8.74 -10.65 -2.33
N GLY A 597 -8.64 -9.42 -1.81
CA GLY A 597 -9.59 -8.93 -0.78
C GLY A 597 -11.03 -8.87 -1.27
N LYS A 598 -11.21 -8.67 -2.59
CA LYS A 598 -12.51 -8.70 -3.26
C LYS A 598 -12.95 -10.09 -3.73
N GLU A 599 -12.28 -11.17 -3.30
CA GLU A 599 -12.61 -12.57 -3.64
C GLU A 599 -13.73 -13.14 -2.76
N SER A 600 -13.68 -12.93 -1.45
CA SER A 600 -14.72 -13.36 -0.50
C SER A 600 -15.30 -12.21 0.32
N ARG A 601 -14.46 -11.26 0.77
CA ARG A 601 -14.81 -10.30 1.85
C ARG A 601 -15.83 -9.25 1.40
N THR A 602 -15.92 -8.97 0.11
CA THR A 602 -17.02 -8.20 -0.51
C THR A 602 -18.41 -8.69 -0.08
N THR A 603 -18.56 -10.00 0.12
CA THR A 603 -19.86 -10.59 0.45
C THR A 603 -20.36 -10.26 1.86
N VAL A 604 -19.51 -9.83 2.80
CA VAL A 604 -19.96 -9.33 4.11
C VAL A 604 -20.69 -7.98 3.98
N LEU A 605 -20.36 -7.21 2.92
CA LEU A 605 -21.09 -5.98 2.57
C LEU A 605 -22.32 -6.29 1.70
N SER A 606 -22.14 -7.03 0.61
CA SER A 606 -23.22 -7.25 -0.38
C SER A 606 -24.42 -8.00 0.21
N THR A 607 -24.23 -8.90 1.19
CA THR A 607 -25.34 -9.58 1.86
C THR A 607 -26.16 -8.63 2.73
N VAL A 608 -25.52 -7.80 3.56
CA VAL A 608 -26.20 -6.77 4.38
C VAL A 608 -26.96 -5.76 3.51
N VAL A 609 -26.35 -5.29 2.43
CA VAL A 609 -26.98 -4.38 1.46
C VAL A 609 -28.18 -5.02 0.76
N ALA A 610 -28.09 -6.30 0.38
CA ALA A 610 -29.22 -7.01 -0.23
C ALA A 610 -30.39 -7.24 0.73
N VAL A 611 -30.11 -7.60 2.00
CA VAL A 611 -31.15 -7.75 3.04
C VAL A 611 -31.84 -6.40 3.30
N ALA A 612 -31.09 -5.29 3.33
CA ALA A 612 -31.64 -3.95 3.42
C ALA A 612 -32.56 -3.58 2.23
N ALA A 613 -32.10 -3.84 1.01
CA ALA A 613 -32.87 -3.61 -0.21
C ALA A 613 -34.17 -4.43 -0.24
N ASN A 614 -34.10 -5.70 0.17
CA ASN A 614 -35.26 -6.58 0.28
C ASN A 614 -36.25 -6.13 1.37
N LYS A 615 -35.77 -5.79 2.57
CA LYS A 615 -36.60 -5.30 3.69
C LYS A 615 -37.39 -4.03 3.34
N LEU A 616 -36.82 -3.18 2.48
CA LEU A 616 -37.39 -1.87 2.14
C LEU A 616 -38.06 -1.82 0.76
N ASN A 617 -37.92 -2.86 -0.06
CA ASN A 617 -38.28 -2.90 -1.49
C ASN A 617 -37.84 -1.64 -2.25
N ARG A 618 -36.61 -1.19 -1.99
CA ARG A 618 -35.98 0.00 -2.59
C ARG A 618 -34.51 -0.30 -2.94
N PRO A 619 -33.92 0.39 -3.93
CA PRO A 619 -32.48 0.31 -4.19
C PRO A 619 -31.70 0.79 -2.96
N VAL A 620 -30.65 0.06 -2.57
CA VAL A 620 -29.76 0.42 -1.45
C VAL A 620 -28.30 0.33 -1.88
N ARG A 621 -27.53 1.37 -1.58
CA ARG A 621 -26.08 1.45 -1.81
C ARG A 621 -25.31 1.51 -0.49
N CYS A 622 -24.13 0.89 -0.45
CA CYS A 622 -23.11 1.17 0.55
C CYS A 622 -21.74 1.34 -0.11
N ILE A 623 -21.02 2.35 0.33
CA ILE A 623 -19.61 2.62 0.05
C ILE A 623 -18.92 2.65 1.41
N LEU A 624 -17.90 1.81 1.63
CA LEU A 624 -17.09 1.91 2.85
C LEU A 624 -16.12 3.09 2.75
N ASP A 625 -16.03 3.90 3.80
CA ASP A 625 -14.86 4.77 4.02
C ASP A 625 -13.60 3.90 4.21
N ARG A 626 -12.42 4.46 3.94
CA ARG A 626 -11.15 3.69 4.01
C ARG A 626 -10.87 3.12 5.42
N ASP A 627 -11.29 3.79 6.48
CA ASP A 627 -11.13 3.33 7.87
C ASP A 627 -12.22 2.36 8.34
N GLU A 628 -13.32 2.23 7.59
CA GLU A 628 -14.28 1.13 7.71
C GLU A 628 -13.77 -0.10 6.94
N ASP A 629 -13.32 0.09 5.69
CA ASP A 629 -12.84 -0.98 4.80
C ASP A 629 -11.71 -1.79 5.46
N MET A 630 -10.59 -1.13 5.80
CA MET A 630 -9.42 -1.74 6.47
C MET A 630 -9.72 -2.36 7.85
N LEU A 631 -10.87 -2.04 8.46
CA LEU A 631 -11.27 -2.60 9.75
C LEU A 631 -12.10 -3.90 9.59
N ILE A 632 -12.82 -4.04 8.47
CA ILE A 632 -13.87 -5.05 8.29
C ILE A 632 -13.38 -6.19 7.40
N THR A 633 -12.61 -5.89 6.35
CA THR A 633 -12.28 -6.87 5.30
C THR A 633 -11.22 -7.87 5.75
N GLY A 634 -10.24 -7.44 6.54
CA GLY A 634 -9.02 -8.21 6.82
C GLY A 634 -8.05 -8.20 5.64
N GLY A 635 -6.84 -8.72 5.86
CA GLY A 635 -5.73 -8.58 4.90
C GLY A 635 -5.07 -9.91 4.53
N ARG A 636 -3.82 -9.83 4.08
CA ARG A 636 -2.88 -10.96 4.02
C ARG A 636 -2.60 -11.45 5.44
N HIS A 637 -2.69 -12.76 5.66
CA HIS A 637 -2.28 -13.42 6.91
C HIS A 637 -0.83 -13.06 7.30
N PRO A 638 -0.61 -12.51 8.51
CA PRO A 638 0.67 -12.58 9.19
C PRO A 638 1.12 -14.04 9.35
N PHE A 639 2.43 -14.28 9.28
CA PHE A 639 3.04 -15.61 9.39
C PHE A 639 4.19 -15.60 10.40
N TYR A 640 4.32 -16.70 11.14
CA TYR A 640 5.47 -17.02 11.98
C TYR A 640 6.03 -18.38 11.54
N GLY A 641 7.30 -18.38 11.15
CA GLY A 641 8.03 -19.58 10.75
C GLY A 641 9.06 -19.96 11.80
N LYS A 642 9.16 -21.26 12.10
CA LYS A 642 10.29 -21.88 12.80
C LYS A 642 10.94 -22.90 11.88
N TYR A 643 12.26 -22.88 11.79
CA TYR A 643 13.04 -23.80 10.96
C TYR A 643 14.22 -24.43 11.70
N LYS A 644 14.50 -25.69 11.34
CA LYS A 644 15.74 -26.41 11.63
C LYS A 644 16.31 -26.88 10.29
N VAL A 645 17.49 -26.41 9.93
CA VAL A 645 18.14 -26.69 8.64
C VAL A 645 19.46 -27.42 8.86
N GLY A 646 19.68 -28.51 8.12
CA GLY A 646 20.89 -29.34 8.15
C GLY A 646 21.61 -29.26 6.81
N PHE A 647 22.89 -28.91 6.83
CA PHE A 647 23.66 -28.57 5.63
C PHE A 647 25.12 -28.98 5.74
N MET A 648 25.77 -29.12 4.59
CA MET A 648 27.19 -29.45 4.47
C MET A 648 28.05 -28.18 4.53
N ASN A 649 29.36 -28.32 4.78
CA ASN A 649 30.37 -27.25 4.66
C ASN A 649 30.38 -26.59 3.27
N SER A 650 29.89 -27.27 2.23
CA SER A 650 29.70 -26.72 0.88
C SER A 650 28.52 -25.77 0.76
N GLY A 651 27.66 -25.64 1.77
CA GLY A 651 26.38 -24.92 1.70
C GLY A 651 25.23 -25.72 1.09
N LYS A 652 25.47 -26.97 0.64
CA LYS A 652 24.39 -27.84 0.16
C LYS A 652 23.51 -28.26 1.34
N VAL A 653 22.20 -27.99 1.25
CA VAL A 653 21.22 -28.39 2.25
C VAL A 653 20.81 -29.85 2.04
N VAL A 654 20.79 -30.61 3.14
CA VAL A 654 20.46 -32.05 3.16
C VAL A 654 19.26 -32.40 4.05
N ALA A 655 18.87 -31.50 4.96
CA ALA A 655 17.68 -31.63 5.80
C ALA A 655 16.99 -30.29 6.05
N LEU A 656 15.65 -30.27 6.09
CA LEU A 656 14.85 -29.12 6.54
C LEU A 656 13.59 -29.58 7.28
N ASP A 657 13.40 -29.11 8.51
CA ASP A 657 12.13 -29.21 9.25
C ASP A 657 11.60 -27.79 9.49
N VAL A 658 10.41 -27.49 8.99
CA VAL A 658 9.80 -26.15 9.08
C VAL A 658 8.35 -26.21 9.58
N SER A 659 8.01 -25.31 10.48
CA SER A 659 6.66 -25.15 11.02
C SER A 659 6.16 -23.73 10.80
N TYR A 660 5.04 -23.62 10.10
CA TYR A 660 4.35 -22.37 9.76
C TYR A 660 3.11 -22.20 10.64
N TYR A 661 2.92 -20.98 11.14
CA TYR A 661 1.73 -20.55 11.89
C TYR A 661 1.19 -19.28 11.23
N SER A 662 -0.11 -19.23 10.88
CA SER A 662 -0.74 -18.07 10.23
C SER A 662 -1.80 -17.43 11.11
N ASN A 663 -1.73 -16.10 11.34
CA ASN A 663 -2.79 -15.38 12.05
C ASN A 663 -4.00 -15.25 11.12
N THR A 664 -5.09 -15.93 11.47
CA THR A 664 -6.24 -16.12 10.58
C THR A 664 -7.41 -15.18 10.91
N GLY A 665 -7.52 -14.70 12.14
CA GLY A 665 -8.68 -13.95 12.60
C GLY A 665 -9.85 -14.85 13.00
N ASN A 666 -11.04 -14.27 12.97
CA ASN A 666 -12.22 -14.77 13.66
C ASN A 666 -13.02 -15.88 12.93
N SER A 667 -12.70 -16.17 11.66
CA SER A 667 -13.29 -17.24 10.83
C SER A 667 -12.26 -17.91 9.93
N MET A 668 -12.63 -19.00 9.25
CA MET A 668 -11.73 -19.77 8.37
C MET A 668 -11.46 -19.09 7.02
N ASP A 669 -12.45 -18.42 6.42
CA ASP A 669 -12.40 -17.80 5.09
C ASP A 669 -11.70 -18.71 4.04
N LEU A 670 -10.56 -18.29 3.47
CA LEU A 670 -9.75 -19.04 2.49
C LEU A 670 -8.45 -19.62 3.11
N SER A 671 -8.31 -19.57 4.44
CA SER A 671 -7.04 -19.72 5.16
C SER A 671 -6.40 -21.10 5.08
N LEU A 672 -7.21 -22.16 4.93
CA LEU A 672 -6.70 -23.52 4.72
C LEU A 672 -5.90 -23.60 3.41
N SER A 673 -6.47 -23.15 2.30
CA SER A 673 -5.79 -23.19 1.00
C SER A 673 -4.59 -22.23 0.92
N ILE A 674 -4.58 -21.16 1.72
CA ILE A 674 -3.44 -20.25 1.87
C ILE A 674 -2.28 -20.95 2.61
N MET A 675 -2.57 -21.70 3.68
CA MET A 675 -1.55 -22.51 4.37
C MET A 675 -1.07 -23.67 3.50
N GLU A 676 -1.96 -24.33 2.76
CA GLU A 676 -1.61 -25.36 1.77
C GLU A 676 -0.67 -24.78 0.70
N ARG A 677 -0.96 -23.59 0.15
CA ARG A 677 -0.06 -22.94 -0.83
C ARG A 677 1.27 -22.51 -0.21
N ALA A 678 1.31 -22.06 1.04
CA ALA A 678 2.58 -21.80 1.74
C ALA A 678 3.44 -23.07 1.84
N LEU A 679 2.85 -24.22 2.19
CA LEU A 679 3.52 -25.52 2.18
C LEU A 679 3.92 -26.00 0.77
N PHE A 680 3.19 -25.64 -0.28
CA PHE A 680 3.60 -25.92 -1.66
C PHE A 680 4.74 -25.02 -2.19
N HIS A 681 5.16 -23.99 -1.46
CA HIS A 681 6.22 -23.05 -1.86
C HIS A 681 7.33 -22.88 -0.80
N MET A 682 7.34 -23.72 0.24
CA MET A 682 8.37 -23.74 1.29
C MET A 682 9.77 -24.18 0.81
N ASP A 683 9.85 -24.71 -0.41
CA ASP A 683 11.08 -25.02 -1.13
C ASP A 683 11.65 -23.81 -1.90
N ASN A 684 10.84 -22.77 -2.15
CA ASN A 684 11.05 -21.79 -3.21
C ASN A 684 11.52 -22.47 -4.51
N SER A 685 12.81 -22.37 -4.84
CA SER A 685 13.43 -22.96 -6.04
C SER A 685 14.49 -24.02 -5.71
N TYR A 686 14.48 -24.57 -4.47
CA TYR A 686 15.60 -25.33 -3.91
C TYR A 686 15.31 -26.83 -3.71
N ASN A 687 16.20 -27.67 -4.23
CA ASN A 687 16.16 -29.12 -4.05
C ASN A 687 16.75 -29.53 -2.69
N VAL A 688 15.86 -29.69 -1.70
CA VAL A 688 16.17 -30.27 -0.39
C VAL A 688 15.68 -31.74 -0.36
N PRO A 689 16.57 -32.73 -0.19
CA PRO A 689 16.22 -34.15 -0.36
C PRO A 689 15.41 -34.75 0.80
N ASN A 690 15.65 -34.28 2.03
CA ASN A 690 14.93 -34.72 3.23
C ASN A 690 14.25 -33.51 3.87
N ILE A 691 12.92 -33.45 3.80
CA ILE A 691 12.18 -32.24 4.07
C ILE A 691 10.83 -32.54 4.72
N ARG A 692 10.48 -31.74 5.74
CA ARG A 692 9.18 -31.78 6.43
C ARG A 692 8.68 -30.36 6.66
N GLY A 693 7.43 -30.11 6.26
CA GLY A 693 6.70 -28.87 6.50
C GLY A 693 5.42 -29.13 7.24
N ARG A 694 5.11 -28.32 8.25
CA ARG A 694 3.84 -28.35 8.99
C ARG A 694 3.18 -26.97 8.97
N GLY A 695 1.87 -26.92 8.82
CA GLY A 695 1.10 -25.68 8.71
C GLY A 695 -0.10 -25.65 9.67
N SER A 696 -0.10 -24.67 10.58
CA SER A 696 -1.14 -24.46 11.61
C SER A 696 -1.84 -23.12 11.44
N ILE A 697 -3.17 -23.11 11.60
CA ILE A 697 -4.03 -21.99 11.21
C ILE A 697 -4.59 -21.36 12.50
N CYS A 698 -3.97 -20.28 12.98
CA CYS A 698 -4.23 -19.72 14.32
C CYS A 698 -5.52 -18.90 14.35
N ARG A 699 -6.49 -19.34 15.15
CA ARG A 699 -7.75 -18.64 15.40
C ARG A 699 -7.54 -17.53 16.44
N THR A 700 -7.90 -16.31 16.08
CA THR A 700 -7.70 -15.10 16.91
C THR A 700 -8.94 -14.19 16.84
N ASN A 701 -8.95 -13.15 17.67
CA ASN A 701 -10.02 -12.16 17.77
C ASN A 701 -9.77 -10.90 16.91
N LEU A 702 -9.17 -11.11 15.74
CA LEU A 702 -8.94 -10.11 14.70
C LEU A 702 -9.90 -10.33 13.51
N PRO A 703 -10.10 -9.33 12.63
CA PRO A 703 -10.83 -9.53 11.37
C PRO A 703 -10.25 -10.71 10.59
N SER A 704 -11.12 -11.50 9.96
CA SER A 704 -10.70 -12.67 9.18
C SER A 704 -9.80 -12.27 8.03
N ASN A 705 -8.56 -12.74 8.04
CA ASN A 705 -7.63 -12.58 6.92
C ASN A 705 -8.04 -13.49 5.75
N THR A 706 -7.61 -13.13 4.54
CA THR A 706 -8.19 -13.64 3.30
C THR A 706 -7.15 -13.78 2.18
N ALA A 707 -7.61 -14.08 0.96
CA ALA A 707 -6.78 -14.06 -0.23
C ALA A 707 -6.06 -12.71 -0.39
N PHE A 708 -4.76 -12.76 -0.60
CA PHE A 708 -3.97 -11.63 -1.08
C PHE A 708 -3.01 -12.19 -2.13
N ARG A 709 -2.86 -11.51 -3.28
CA ARG A 709 -1.86 -11.77 -4.33
C ARG A 709 -0.61 -12.53 -3.83
N GLY A 710 -0.43 -13.76 -4.32
CA GLY A 710 0.59 -14.73 -3.90
C GLY A 710 0.05 -15.82 -2.97
N PHE A 711 -1.05 -15.55 -2.26
CA PHE A 711 -1.93 -16.49 -1.57
C PHE A 711 -1.18 -17.44 -0.61
N GLY A 712 -0.31 -16.90 0.24
CA GLY A 712 0.53 -17.68 1.18
C GLY A 712 1.89 -18.10 0.63
N GLY A 713 2.05 -18.17 -0.70
CA GLY A 713 3.32 -18.45 -1.38
C GLY A 713 4.45 -17.50 -0.98
N PRO A 714 4.26 -16.16 -0.97
CA PRO A 714 5.28 -15.21 -0.52
C PRO A 714 5.73 -15.46 0.92
N GLN A 715 4.81 -15.81 1.83
CA GLN A 715 5.17 -16.11 3.22
C GLN A 715 5.97 -17.42 3.34
N GLY A 716 5.60 -18.47 2.58
CA GLY A 716 6.37 -19.72 2.50
C GLY A 716 7.78 -19.51 1.97
N MET A 717 7.93 -18.81 0.83
CA MET A 717 9.22 -18.56 0.20
C MET A 717 10.10 -17.59 0.99
N MET A 718 9.54 -16.61 1.72
CA MET A 718 10.32 -15.67 2.52
C MET A 718 11.03 -16.36 3.70
N ILE A 719 10.34 -17.31 4.35
CA ILE A 719 10.94 -18.18 5.36
C ILE A 719 11.99 -19.11 4.75
N ALA A 720 11.81 -19.54 3.48
CA ALA A 720 12.83 -20.30 2.75
C ALA A 720 14.12 -19.49 2.50
N GLU A 721 13.99 -18.25 2.02
CA GLU A 721 15.15 -17.36 1.85
C GLU A 721 15.80 -16.95 3.18
N SER A 722 15.06 -16.90 4.28
CA SER A 722 15.63 -16.62 5.61
C SER A 722 16.62 -17.72 6.03
N TRP A 723 16.22 -19.00 5.97
CA TRP A 723 17.15 -20.09 6.31
C TRP A 723 18.27 -20.22 5.27
N MET A 724 18.02 -19.94 3.99
CA MET A 724 19.06 -19.96 2.95
C MET A 724 20.13 -18.89 3.20
N MET A 725 19.72 -17.67 3.58
CA MET A 725 20.62 -16.59 3.95
C MET A 725 21.40 -16.90 5.24
N ASP A 726 20.75 -17.50 6.24
CA ASP A 726 21.42 -17.86 7.50
C ASP A 726 22.44 -18.99 7.30
N VAL A 727 22.17 -19.97 6.43
CA VAL A 727 23.16 -20.98 6.00
C VAL A 727 24.39 -20.29 5.38
N ALA A 728 24.19 -19.40 4.40
CA ALA A 728 25.30 -18.67 3.77
C ALA A 728 26.10 -17.82 4.78
N GLN A 729 25.41 -17.09 5.66
CA GLN A 729 26.03 -16.27 6.72
C GLN A 729 26.75 -17.10 7.78
N SER A 730 26.30 -18.32 8.08
CA SER A 730 26.97 -19.23 9.03
C SER A 730 28.29 -19.80 8.48
N LEU A 731 28.36 -20.04 7.17
CA LEU A 731 29.56 -20.51 6.47
C LEU A 731 30.49 -19.37 6.01
N GLY A 732 30.06 -18.11 6.13
CA GLY A 732 30.79 -16.96 5.61
C GLY A 732 30.91 -16.94 4.09
N ARG A 733 29.98 -17.58 3.37
CA ARG A 733 30.03 -17.72 1.90
C ARG A 733 29.11 -16.73 1.16
N PRO A 734 29.42 -16.39 -0.10
CA PRO A 734 28.54 -15.57 -0.93
C PRO A 734 27.17 -16.26 -1.11
N ALA A 735 26.10 -15.49 -0.93
CA ALA A 735 24.76 -16.08 -0.82
C ALA A 735 24.24 -16.60 -2.18
N GLU A 736 24.62 -15.95 -3.28
CA GLU A 736 24.33 -16.39 -4.65
C GLU A 736 24.95 -17.77 -4.98
N GLU A 737 26.17 -18.08 -4.51
CA GLU A 737 26.76 -19.41 -4.67
C GLU A 737 25.93 -20.49 -3.95
N VAL A 738 25.56 -20.22 -2.70
CA VAL A 738 24.82 -21.15 -1.85
C VAL A 738 23.40 -21.35 -2.42
N ARG A 739 22.78 -20.30 -2.97
CA ARG A 739 21.52 -20.41 -3.71
C ARG A 739 21.67 -21.27 -4.97
N ARG A 740 22.65 -20.97 -5.83
CA ARG A 740 22.88 -21.70 -7.11
C ARG A 740 23.18 -23.18 -6.89
N LEU A 741 23.93 -23.53 -5.85
CA LEU A 741 24.21 -24.93 -5.44
C LEU A 741 22.97 -25.69 -4.95
N ASN A 742 21.96 -24.97 -4.46
CA ASN A 742 20.73 -25.55 -3.95
C ASN A 742 19.57 -25.55 -4.94
N LEU A 743 19.66 -24.87 -6.09
CA LEU A 743 18.58 -24.85 -7.09
C LEU A 743 18.18 -26.26 -7.55
N TYR A 744 16.91 -26.39 -7.94
CA TYR A 744 16.42 -27.52 -8.74
C TYR A 744 17.09 -27.58 -10.13
N MET A 745 17.12 -28.78 -10.69
CA MET A 745 17.46 -29.05 -12.09
C MET A 745 16.23 -29.53 -12.87
N GLN A 746 16.28 -29.43 -14.20
CA GLN A 746 15.23 -29.95 -15.08
C GLN A 746 14.99 -31.45 -14.83
N GLY A 747 13.74 -31.82 -14.49
CA GLY A 747 13.35 -33.19 -14.17
C GLY A 747 13.42 -33.56 -12.69
N ASP A 748 13.88 -32.66 -11.81
CA ASP A 748 13.78 -32.86 -10.36
C ASP A 748 12.32 -32.94 -9.88
N SER A 749 12.14 -33.53 -8.70
CA SER A 749 10.87 -33.57 -7.98
C SER A 749 10.82 -32.55 -6.85
N THR A 750 9.66 -31.92 -6.65
CA THR A 750 9.30 -31.04 -5.52
C THR A 750 9.14 -31.82 -4.20
N PRO A 751 8.92 -31.17 -3.03
CA PRO A 751 8.60 -31.88 -1.77
C PRO A 751 7.27 -32.64 -1.82
N PHE A 752 6.38 -32.19 -2.71
CA PHE A 752 5.05 -32.75 -2.95
C PHE A 752 4.99 -33.70 -4.16
N ASN A 753 6.15 -34.29 -4.50
CA ASN A 753 6.34 -35.32 -5.52
C ASN A 753 5.94 -34.97 -6.96
N GLN A 754 5.54 -33.73 -7.26
CA GLN A 754 5.36 -33.24 -8.63
C GLN A 754 6.73 -32.99 -9.28
N ILE A 755 6.94 -33.53 -10.48
CA ILE A 755 8.12 -33.32 -11.32
C ILE A 755 8.11 -31.92 -11.94
N LEU A 756 9.29 -31.31 -12.07
CA LEU A 756 9.51 -30.03 -12.73
C LEU A 756 9.88 -30.25 -14.22
N ASP A 757 8.92 -29.98 -15.10
CA ASP A 757 9.10 -29.93 -16.54
C ASP A 757 9.17 -28.48 -17.07
N GLN A 758 9.95 -28.29 -18.14
CA GLN A 758 10.27 -26.96 -18.72
C GLN A 758 10.72 -25.95 -17.64
N PHE A 759 11.64 -26.37 -16.77
CA PHE A 759 12.22 -25.54 -15.70
C PHE A 759 13.27 -24.58 -16.25
N THR A 760 13.12 -23.27 -15.97
CA THR A 760 13.90 -22.19 -16.61
C THR A 760 14.57 -21.23 -15.61
N VAL A 761 14.57 -21.54 -14.31
CA VAL A 761 15.17 -20.66 -13.27
C VAL A 761 16.67 -20.49 -13.49
N ASP A 762 17.35 -21.51 -14.03
CA ASP A 762 18.76 -21.45 -14.44
C ASP A 762 19.01 -20.37 -15.50
N ARG A 763 18.20 -20.35 -16.56
CA ARG A 763 18.23 -19.33 -17.63
C ARG A 763 17.91 -17.95 -17.08
N CYS A 764 16.84 -17.82 -16.29
CA CYS A 764 16.47 -16.55 -15.66
C CYS A 764 17.58 -16.02 -14.73
N TRP A 765 18.28 -16.91 -14.02
CA TRP A 765 19.38 -16.57 -13.11
C TRP A 765 20.60 -16.07 -13.89
N ASP A 766 21.01 -16.79 -14.92
CA ASP A 766 22.22 -16.45 -15.69
C ASP A 766 22.00 -15.18 -16.51
N GLU A 767 20.80 -14.98 -17.09
CA GLU A 767 20.43 -13.73 -17.75
C GLU A 767 20.29 -12.57 -16.75
N CYS A 768 19.77 -12.80 -15.54
CA CYS A 768 19.66 -11.76 -14.52
C CYS A 768 21.03 -11.35 -13.95
N LEU A 769 21.97 -12.29 -13.75
CA LEU A 769 23.35 -11.97 -13.37
C LEU A 769 24.02 -11.09 -14.43
N ALA A 770 23.90 -11.47 -15.71
CA ALA A 770 24.47 -10.72 -16.83
C ALA A 770 23.84 -9.33 -16.98
N ARG A 771 22.49 -9.23 -17.10
CA ARG A 771 21.77 -7.94 -17.25
C ARG A 771 21.90 -7.02 -16.04
N SER A 772 22.22 -7.55 -14.86
CA SER A 772 22.39 -6.74 -13.65
C SER A 772 23.83 -6.31 -13.37
N ASP A 773 24.83 -6.75 -14.15
CA ASP A 773 26.25 -6.43 -13.91
C ASP A 773 26.74 -6.91 -12.51
N TYR A 774 26.23 -8.05 -12.04
CA TYR A 774 26.28 -8.49 -10.62
C TYR A 774 27.67 -8.40 -9.99
N GLU A 775 28.68 -9.07 -10.56
CA GLU A 775 30.06 -9.12 -10.01
C GLU A 775 30.70 -7.73 -9.91
N LYS A 776 30.55 -6.93 -10.97
CA LYS A 776 31.06 -5.56 -11.08
C LYS A 776 30.43 -4.65 -10.01
N ARG A 777 29.13 -4.83 -9.74
CA ARG A 777 28.43 -4.12 -8.67
C ARG A 777 28.77 -4.65 -7.28
N ARG A 778 28.93 -5.97 -7.09
CA ARG A 778 29.37 -6.55 -5.82
C ARG A 778 30.72 -5.95 -5.40
N ALA A 779 31.70 -5.92 -6.31
CA ALA A 779 33.00 -5.30 -6.07
C ALA A 779 32.90 -3.79 -5.75
N ALA A 780 32.07 -3.05 -6.49
CA ALA A 780 31.83 -1.62 -6.25
C ALA A 780 31.14 -1.35 -4.89
N ILE A 781 30.19 -2.20 -4.50
CA ILE A 781 29.46 -2.13 -3.23
C ILE A 781 30.37 -2.45 -2.05
N GLU A 782 31.26 -3.43 -2.16
CA GLU A 782 32.28 -3.65 -1.13
C GLU A 782 33.24 -2.46 -1.01
N LEU A 783 33.66 -1.85 -2.12
CA LEU A 783 34.50 -0.64 -2.09
C LEU A 783 33.77 0.52 -1.41
N TYR A 784 32.52 0.78 -1.80
CA TYR A 784 31.66 1.77 -1.14
C TYR A 784 31.52 1.49 0.36
N ASN A 785 31.30 0.22 0.74
CA ASN A 785 31.15 -0.20 2.13
C ASN A 785 32.47 -0.12 2.93
N ARG A 786 33.64 -0.19 2.28
CA ARG A 786 34.95 0.10 2.89
C ARG A 786 35.23 1.60 3.03
N GLN A 787 34.54 2.45 2.26
CA GLN A 787 34.71 3.91 2.27
C GLN A 787 33.67 4.67 3.12
N ASN A 788 32.48 4.09 3.35
CA ASN A 788 31.36 4.76 4.00
C ASN A 788 30.95 4.02 5.28
N ARG A 789 31.13 4.65 6.45
CA ARG A 789 30.76 4.08 7.77
C ARG A 789 29.24 4.08 8.04
N TRP A 790 28.57 5.15 7.60
CA TRP A 790 27.21 5.52 8.03
C TRP A 790 26.14 5.38 6.95
N THR A 791 26.54 5.18 5.71
CA THR A 791 25.71 4.60 4.66
C THR A 791 26.32 3.28 4.24
N LYS A 792 25.49 2.27 3.99
CA LYS A 792 25.94 0.99 3.43
C LYS A 792 25.09 0.63 2.23
N ARG A 793 25.71 -0.03 1.26
CA ARG A 793 25.02 -0.69 0.16
C ARG A 793 24.97 -2.19 0.37
N GLY A 794 23.99 -2.82 -0.25
CA GLY A 794 23.87 -4.27 -0.27
C GLY A 794 23.23 -4.71 -1.58
N LEU A 795 23.51 -5.95 -1.96
CA LEU A 795 23.11 -6.56 -3.22
C LEU A 795 22.59 -7.97 -2.94
N ALA A 796 21.42 -8.31 -3.46
CA ALA A 796 20.91 -9.68 -3.39
C ALA A 796 20.19 -10.07 -4.68
N ILE A 797 20.43 -11.31 -5.10
CA ILE A 797 19.74 -11.98 -6.21
C ILE A 797 18.92 -13.16 -5.68
N ILE A 798 17.62 -13.17 -5.98
CA ILE A 798 16.61 -14.10 -5.43
C ILE A 798 15.83 -14.76 -6.57
N PRO A 799 15.65 -16.10 -6.57
CA PRO A 799 14.82 -16.79 -7.55
C PRO A 799 13.37 -16.93 -7.09
N THR A 800 12.46 -17.26 -8.01
CA THR A 800 11.11 -17.76 -7.66
C THR A 800 10.66 -18.90 -8.56
N LYS A 801 9.96 -19.88 -7.98
CA LYS A 801 9.13 -20.88 -8.64
C LYS A 801 7.72 -20.77 -8.05
N PHE A 802 6.74 -20.39 -8.86
CA PHE A 802 5.35 -20.22 -8.41
C PHE A 802 4.39 -21.12 -9.19
N GLY A 803 3.63 -21.95 -8.47
CA GLY A 803 2.74 -22.97 -9.05
C GLY A 803 1.40 -22.42 -9.54
N ILE A 804 1.05 -22.69 -10.80
CA ILE A 804 -0.15 -22.17 -11.46
C ILE A 804 -1.26 -23.23 -11.54
N SER A 805 -2.28 -23.01 -10.71
CA SER A 805 -3.61 -23.63 -10.65
C SER A 805 -4.36 -23.04 -9.45
N PHE A 806 -5.67 -23.30 -9.35
CA PHE A 806 -6.29 -23.46 -8.04
C PHE A 806 -5.92 -24.85 -7.48
N THR A 807 -5.51 -24.93 -6.21
CA THR A 807 -5.24 -26.21 -5.52
C THR A 807 -6.51 -27.04 -5.36
N ALA A 808 -7.66 -26.38 -5.19
CA ALA A 808 -8.97 -27.01 -5.29
C ALA A 808 -9.32 -27.30 -6.77
N VAL A 809 -9.22 -28.56 -7.19
CA VAL A 809 -9.36 -29.00 -8.59
C VAL A 809 -10.58 -28.40 -9.29
N PHE A 810 -11.74 -28.41 -8.63
CA PHE A 810 -13.02 -27.97 -9.22
C PHE A 810 -13.09 -26.48 -9.57
N LEU A 811 -12.18 -25.64 -9.07
CA LEU A 811 -12.11 -24.22 -9.45
C LEU A 811 -11.36 -23.99 -10.79
N ASN A 812 -10.66 -24.99 -11.32
CA ASN A 812 -9.90 -24.89 -12.58
C ASN A 812 -10.81 -25.08 -13.81
N GLN A 813 -11.88 -24.29 -13.89
CA GLN A 813 -12.83 -24.25 -15.00
C GLN A 813 -13.26 -22.81 -15.33
N ALA A 814 -13.67 -22.57 -16.57
CA ALA A 814 -14.28 -21.30 -16.97
C ALA A 814 -15.24 -21.48 -18.16
N GLY A 815 -16.21 -20.58 -18.25
CA GLY A 815 -17.14 -20.46 -19.37
C GLY A 815 -17.04 -19.09 -20.05
N ALA A 816 -17.40 -19.06 -21.33
CA ALA A 816 -17.55 -17.86 -22.14
C ALA A 816 -18.80 -17.95 -23.03
N LEU A 817 -19.33 -16.81 -23.42
CA LEU A 817 -20.44 -16.65 -24.36
C LEU A 817 -20.06 -15.61 -25.41
N VAL A 818 -20.17 -15.99 -26.69
CA VAL A 818 -19.87 -15.14 -27.84
C VAL A 818 -21.09 -15.08 -28.76
N HIS A 819 -21.46 -13.87 -29.15
CA HIS A 819 -22.48 -13.57 -30.16
C HIS A 819 -21.84 -12.83 -31.33
N ILE A 820 -22.22 -13.17 -32.56
CA ILE A 820 -21.92 -12.39 -33.76
C ILE A 820 -23.24 -11.81 -34.29
N TYR A 821 -23.36 -10.49 -34.30
CA TYR A 821 -24.54 -9.80 -34.81
C TYR A 821 -24.52 -9.70 -36.34
N THR A 822 -25.67 -9.45 -36.95
CA THR A 822 -25.86 -9.43 -38.42
C THR A 822 -25.12 -8.30 -39.15
N ASP A 823 -24.57 -7.33 -38.41
CA ASP A 823 -23.68 -6.27 -38.91
C ASP A 823 -22.19 -6.65 -38.88
N GLY A 824 -21.85 -7.85 -38.39
CA GLY A 824 -20.48 -8.31 -38.20
C GLY A 824 -19.85 -7.93 -36.85
N SER A 825 -20.53 -7.18 -35.98
CA SER A 825 -20.03 -6.90 -34.64
C SER A 825 -20.07 -8.14 -33.74
N VAL A 826 -19.09 -8.28 -32.85
CA VAL A 826 -18.93 -9.44 -31.96
C VAL A 826 -19.04 -8.99 -30.51
N LEU A 827 -19.99 -9.53 -29.77
CA LEU A 827 -20.10 -9.33 -28.32
C LEU A 827 -19.61 -10.59 -27.60
N LEU A 828 -18.68 -10.39 -26.67
CA LEU A 828 -18.06 -11.42 -25.84
C LEU A 828 -18.32 -11.12 -24.36
N THR A 829 -18.59 -12.16 -23.58
CA THR A 829 -18.60 -12.15 -22.11
C THR A 829 -18.03 -13.47 -21.59
N HIS A 830 -17.39 -13.43 -20.42
CA HIS A 830 -16.67 -14.57 -19.84
C HIS A 830 -16.71 -14.51 -18.31
N GLY A 831 -16.41 -15.62 -17.64
CA GLY A 831 -16.58 -15.74 -16.20
C GLY A 831 -15.66 -14.87 -15.33
N GLY A 832 -14.46 -14.54 -15.81
CA GLY A 832 -13.51 -13.68 -15.10
C GLY A 832 -13.80 -12.18 -15.20
N THR A 833 -13.36 -11.40 -14.20
CA THR A 833 -13.65 -9.95 -14.03
C THR A 833 -12.42 -9.06 -14.27
N GLU A 834 -12.61 -7.86 -14.82
CA GLU A 834 -11.54 -6.87 -14.96
C GLU A 834 -11.30 -6.09 -13.65
N MET A 835 -10.03 -6.00 -13.22
CA MET A 835 -9.58 -5.25 -12.03
C MET A 835 -8.30 -4.43 -12.30
N GLY A 836 -7.97 -4.19 -13.56
CA GLY A 836 -6.75 -3.51 -14.02
C GLY A 836 -5.65 -4.45 -14.52
N GLN A 837 -5.89 -5.76 -14.51
CA GLN A 837 -4.96 -6.77 -15.05
C GLN A 837 -5.10 -6.98 -16.57
N GLY A 838 -6.03 -6.27 -17.22
CA GLY A 838 -6.22 -6.30 -18.66
C GLY A 838 -6.73 -7.64 -19.19
N LEU A 839 -7.50 -8.35 -18.37
CA LEU A 839 -8.13 -9.61 -18.76
C LEU A 839 -9.05 -9.40 -19.97
N HIS A 840 -9.92 -8.40 -19.96
CA HIS A 840 -10.79 -8.12 -21.10
C HIS A 840 -9.99 -7.74 -22.36
N THR A 841 -8.86 -7.04 -22.21
CA THR A 841 -7.95 -6.72 -23.32
C THR A 841 -7.37 -8.00 -23.94
N LYS A 842 -6.84 -8.91 -23.12
CA LYS A 842 -6.32 -10.21 -23.57
C LYS A 842 -7.40 -11.07 -24.22
N MET A 843 -8.62 -11.09 -23.70
CA MET A 843 -9.72 -11.89 -24.27
C MET A 843 -10.16 -11.36 -25.64
N VAL A 844 -10.14 -10.04 -25.87
CA VAL A 844 -10.33 -9.46 -27.21
C VAL A 844 -9.19 -9.83 -28.15
N GLN A 845 -7.93 -9.85 -27.69
CA GLN A 845 -6.79 -10.32 -28.50
C GLN A 845 -6.93 -11.81 -28.89
N VAL A 846 -7.40 -12.66 -27.97
CA VAL A 846 -7.69 -14.09 -28.26
C VAL A 846 -8.78 -14.21 -29.32
N ALA A 847 -9.94 -13.57 -29.12
CA ALA A 847 -11.06 -13.62 -30.05
C ALA A 847 -10.68 -13.06 -31.44
N SER A 848 -9.91 -11.96 -31.49
CA SER A 848 -9.40 -11.36 -32.73
C SER A 848 -8.51 -12.33 -33.52
N ARG A 849 -7.60 -13.04 -32.84
CA ARG A 849 -6.72 -14.04 -33.45
C ARG A 849 -7.49 -15.27 -33.97
N VAL A 850 -8.44 -15.80 -33.18
CA VAL A 850 -9.18 -17.03 -33.52
C VAL A 850 -10.22 -16.78 -34.62
N LEU A 851 -10.98 -15.68 -34.54
CA LEU A 851 -11.94 -15.31 -35.58
C LEU A 851 -11.26 -14.72 -36.82
N ASN A 852 -9.99 -14.31 -36.74
CA ASN A 852 -9.25 -13.59 -37.77
C ASN A 852 -9.97 -12.30 -38.23
N VAL A 853 -10.27 -11.42 -37.26
CA VAL A 853 -10.90 -10.11 -37.46
C VAL A 853 -10.20 -9.05 -36.61
N SER A 854 -10.30 -7.77 -37.00
CA SER A 854 -9.77 -6.66 -36.20
C SER A 854 -10.42 -6.61 -34.82
N SER A 855 -9.63 -6.31 -33.79
CA SER A 855 -10.12 -6.11 -32.41
C SER A 855 -11.19 -5.02 -32.31
N SER A 856 -11.22 -4.04 -33.21
CA SER A 856 -12.25 -3.00 -33.26
C SER A 856 -13.66 -3.51 -33.59
N LYS A 857 -13.81 -4.75 -34.09
CA LYS A 857 -15.11 -5.41 -34.29
C LYS A 857 -15.60 -6.18 -33.05
N ILE A 858 -14.81 -6.25 -31.99
CA ILE A 858 -15.06 -7.10 -30.83
C ILE A 858 -15.24 -6.24 -29.57
N HIS A 859 -16.36 -6.41 -28.88
CA HIS A 859 -16.68 -5.72 -27.66
C HIS A 859 -16.85 -6.70 -26.49
N ILE A 860 -16.42 -6.29 -25.31
CA ILE A 860 -16.80 -6.93 -24.05
C ILE A 860 -17.60 -5.91 -23.25
N SER A 861 -18.83 -6.28 -22.87
CA SER A 861 -19.59 -5.43 -21.96
C SER A 861 -19.11 -5.63 -20.52
N GLU A 862 -19.42 -6.76 -19.89
CA GLU A 862 -19.24 -6.98 -18.46
C GLU A 862 -19.28 -8.48 -18.11
N THR A 863 -18.98 -8.79 -16.86
CA THR A 863 -19.19 -10.12 -16.25
C THR A 863 -20.54 -10.14 -15.53
N SER A 864 -21.41 -11.10 -15.82
CA SER A 864 -22.64 -11.30 -15.03
C SER A 864 -23.05 -12.77 -14.92
N THR A 865 -23.69 -13.11 -13.80
CA THR A 865 -24.17 -14.47 -13.51
C THR A 865 -25.35 -14.93 -14.37
N ASN A 866 -25.97 -14.02 -15.14
CA ASN A 866 -27.03 -14.37 -16.12
C ASN A 866 -26.48 -14.71 -17.52
N THR A 867 -25.25 -14.30 -17.87
CA THR A 867 -24.59 -14.67 -19.14
C THR A 867 -23.63 -15.85 -18.95
N VAL A 868 -22.88 -15.88 -17.85
CA VAL A 868 -21.98 -16.98 -17.49
C VAL A 868 -22.23 -17.39 -16.02
N PRO A 869 -22.97 -18.48 -15.76
CA PRO A 869 -23.26 -18.94 -14.40
C PRO A 869 -22.08 -19.71 -13.79
N ASN A 870 -22.14 -19.96 -12.47
CA ASN A 870 -21.26 -20.88 -11.74
C ASN A 870 -19.76 -20.59 -11.87
N THR A 871 -19.38 -19.31 -11.97
CA THR A 871 -18.00 -18.90 -12.22
C THR A 871 -17.09 -19.12 -11.01
N SER A 872 -15.89 -19.63 -11.26
CA SER A 872 -14.78 -19.54 -10.31
C SER A 872 -14.41 -18.07 -10.04
N PRO A 873 -13.85 -17.74 -8.85
CA PRO A 873 -13.33 -16.40 -8.60
C PRO A 873 -12.21 -16.05 -9.58
N THR A 874 -12.07 -14.76 -9.86
CA THR A 874 -10.96 -14.23 -10.67
C THR A 874 -9.71 -14.13 -9.82
N ALA A 875 -9.00 -15.25 -9.68
CA ALA A 875 -7.88 -15.45 -8.76
C ALA A 875 -6.86 -16.47 -9.30
N ALA A 876 -5.93 -16.91 -8.43
CA ALA A 876 -4.90 -17.95 -8.66
C ALA A 876 -4.04 -17.77 -9.93
N SER A 877 -3.93 -16.53 -10.43
CA SER A 877 -3.27 -16.11 -11.68
C SER A 877 -3.78 -16.74 -12.99
N ALA A 878 -4.41 -17.90 -12.95
CA ALA A 878 -4.90 -18.69 -14.09
C ALA A 878 -6.09 -18.06 -14.85
N SER A 879 -6.51 -16.84 -14.50
CA SER A 879 -7.68 -16.19 -15.09
C SER A 879 -7.54 -15.91 -16.60
N SER A 880 -6.31 -15.63 -17.09
CA SER A 880 -6.07 -15.47 -18.53
C SER A 880 -6.13 -16.82 -19.27
N ASP A 881 -5.55 -17.87 -18.70
CA ASP A 881 -5.53 -19.23 -19.24
C ASP A 881 -6.95 -19.81 -19.35
N LEU A 882 -7.68 -19.82 -18.24
CA LEU A 882 -9.01 -20.44 -18.12
C LEU A 882 -10.03 -19.74 -19.03
N ASN A 883 -10.14 -18.42 -18.93
CA ASN A 883 -11.07 -17.67 -19.79
C ASN A 883 -10.57 -17.63 -21.23
N GLY A 884 -9.25 -17.58 -21.48
CA GLY A 884 -8.68 -17.58 -22.82
C GLY A 884 -9.01 -18.84 -23.60
N ALA A 885 -8.87 -20.00 -22.98
CA ALA A 885 -9.26 -21.28 -23.58
C ALA A 885 -10.79 -21.39 -23.77
N ALA A 886 -11.61 -20.88 -22.84
CA ALA A 886 -13.07 -20.85 -23.00
C ALA A 886 -13.51 -19.92 -24.16
N VAL A 887 -12.88 -18.75 -24.30
CA VAL A 887 -13.11 -17.79 -25.39
C VAL A 887 -12.63 -18.35 -26.73
N GLN A 888 -11.45 -18.99 -26.77
CA GLN A 888 -10.95 -19.71 -27.94
C GLN A 888 -11.99 -20.74 -28.38
N ASN A 889 -12.45 -21.61 -27.48
CA ASN A 889 -13.41 -22.65 -27.80
C ASN A 889 -14.74 -22.10 -28.36
N ALA A 890 -15.29 -21.02 -27.78
CA ALA A 890 -16.46 -20.34 -28.33
C ALA A 890 -16.22 -19.78 -29.75
N CYS A 891 -15.06 -19.17 -29.97
CA CYS A 891 -14.68 -18.59 -31.27
C CYS A 891 -14.38 -19.66 -32.33
N GLU A 892 -13.81 -20.82 -31.96
CA GLU A 892 -13.57 -21.96 -32.85
C GLU A 892 -14.89 -22.55 -33.35
N ILE A 893 -15.86 -22.77 -32.46
CA ILE A 893 -17.21 -23.23 -32.81
C ILE A 893 -17.89 -22.27 -33.81
N LEU A 894 -17.70 -20.95 -33.66
CA LEU A 894 -18.24 -19.95 -34.58
C LEU A 894 -17.46 -19.89 -35.90
N ALA A 895 -16.14 -20.04 -35.86
CA ALA A 895 -15.28 -20.10 -37.04
C ALA A 895 -15.59 -21.33 -37.91
N GLU A 896 -15.81 -22.50 -37.29
CA GLU A 896 -16.25 -23.72 -37.98
C GLU A 896 -17.60 -23.52 -38.68
N ARG A 897 -18.60 -22.97 -37.97
CA ARG A 897 -19.92 -22.64 -38.55
C ARG A 897 -19.84 -21.64 -39.71
N LEU A 898 -18.87 -20.72 -39.69
CA LEU A 898 -18.66 -19.74 -40.76
C LEU A 898 -17.75 -20.25 -41.91
N GLN A 899 -17.02 -21.34 -41.71
CA GLN A 899 -16.06 -21.86 -42.68
C GLN A 899 -16.67 -22.21 -44.05
N PRO A 900 -17.90 -22.79 -44.16
CA PRO A 900 -18.52 -23.03 -45.46
C PRO A 900 -18.72 -21.75 -46.28
N TYR A 901 -19.06 -20.63 -45.63
CA TYR A 901 -19.27 -19.33 -46.29
C TYR A 901 -17.94 -18.69 -46.70
N ARG A 902 -16.90 -18.84 -45.86
CA ARG A 902 -15.51 -18.48 -46.18
C ARG A 902 -14.99 -19.23 -47.40
N SER A 903 -15.12 -20.55 -47.43
CA SER A 903 -14.68 -21.37 -48.58
C SER A 903 -15.50 -21.10 -49.84
N LYS A 904 -16.80 -20.80 -49.72
CA LYS A 904 -17.69 -20.49 -50.85
C LYS A 904 -17.43 -19.11 -51.47
N ASN A 905 -16.98 -18.12 -50.69
CA ASN A 905 -16.54 -16.83 -51.21
C ASN A 905 -15.34 -16.27 -50.41
N PRO A 906 -14.09 -16.67 -50.72
CA PRO A 906 -12.90 -16.28 -49.96
C PRO A 906 -12.53 -14.79 -50.04
N LYS A 907 -13.21 -14.01 -50.91
CA LYS A 907 -12.98 -12.56 -51.10
C LYS A 907 -14.11 -11.69 -50.52
N ALA A 908 -15.13 -12.28 -49.92
CA ALA A 908 -16.19 -11.53 -49.25
C ALA A 908 -15.65 -10.84 -47.99
N SER A 909 -16.37 -9.82 -47.51
CA SER A 909 -16.13 -9.29 -46.17
C SER A 909 -16.62 -10.26 -45.09
N TRP A 910 -16.16 -10.04 -43.85
CA TRP A 910 -16.68 -10.73 -42.67
C TRP A 910 -18.21 -10.56 -42.56
N GLU A 911 -18.67 -9.34 -42.81
CA GLU A 911 -20.08 -8.94 -42.85
C GLU A 911 -20.90 -9.72 -43.89
N ASP A 912 -20.31 -10.13 -45.01
CA ASP A 912 -20.99 -10.92 -46.04
C ASP A 912 -21.14 -12.38 -45.63
N TRP A 913 -20.10 -12.99 -45.04
CA TRP A 913 -20.18 -14.36 -44.51
C TRP A 913 -21.20 -14.47 -43.38
N VAL A 914 -21.20 -13.49 -42.47
CA VAL A 914 -22.13 -13.42 -41.33
C VAL A 914 -23.58 -13.25 -41.80
N ARG A 915 -23.85 -12.35 -42.75
CA ARG A 915 -25.19 -12.18 -43.34
C ARG A 915 -25.65 -13.42 -44.11
N ALA A 916 -24.76 -14.07 -44.86
CA ALA A 916 -25.07 -15.32 -45.56
C ALA A 916 -25.43 -16.45 -44.59
N ALA A 917 -24.67 -16.61 -43.50
CA ALA A 917 -24.94 -17.59 -42.44
C ALA A 917 -26.28 -17.33 -41.73
N TYR A 918 -26.60 -16.06 -41.43
CA TYR A 918 -27.89 -15.67 -40.86
C TYR A 918 -29.08 -16.04 -41.76
N PHE A 919 -29.01 -15.74 -43.07
CA PHE A 919 -30.08 -16.11 -44.01
C PHE A 919 -30.26 -17.63 -44.19
N ASP A 920 -29.19 -18.41 -44.01
CA ASP A 920 -29.25 -19.89 -44.00
C ASP A 920 -29.83 -20.45 -42.67
N ARG A 921 -29.95 -19.59 -41.65
CA ARG A 921 -30.35 -19.88 -40.25
C ARG A 921 -29.29 -20.62 -39.43
N VAL A 922 -28.01 -20.40 -39.74
CA VAL A 922 -26.91 -20.87 -38.89
C VAL A 922 -26.86 -20.06 -37.59
N ASN A 923 -26.72 -20.76 -36.46
CA ASN A 923 -26.64 -20.12 -35.16
C ASN A 923 -25.31 -19.37 -34.98
N LEU A 924 -25.39 -18.04 -34.84
CA LEU A 924 -24.26 -17.13 -34.63
C LEU A 924 -23.94 -16.86 -33.14
N SER A 925 -24.50 -17.67 -32.23
CA SER A 925 -24.20 -17.67 -30.80
C SER A 925 -23.55 -18.98 -30.36
N ALA A 926 -22.49 -18.90 -29.55
CA ALA A 926 -21.83 -20.07 -28.98
C ALA A 926 -21.42 -19.85 -27.51
N ASN A 927 -21.66 -20.89 -26.70
CA ASN A 927 -20.98 -21.06 -25.42
C ASN A 927 -19.63 -21.73 -25.70
N GLY A 928 -18.60 -21.34 -24.97
CA GLY A 928 -17.32 -22.06 -24.89
C GLY A 928 -16.99 -22.39 -23.44
N PHE A 929 -16.27 -23.48 -23.21
CA PHE A 929 -15.96 -23.97 -21.87
C PHE A 929 -14.57 -24.62 -21.83
N TYR A 930 -13.86 -24.41 -20.72
CA TYR A 930 -12.56 -25.03 -20.47
C TYR A 930 -12.49 -25.63 -19.06
N LYS A 931 -11.74 -26.73 -18.94
CA LYS A 931 -11.32 -27.35 -17.68
C LYS A 931 -9.83 -27.68 -17.81
N THR A 932 -9.03 -27.40 -16.77
CA THR A 932 -7.62 -27.80 -16.78
C THR A 932 -7.51 -29.32 -16.61
N PRO A 933 -6.79 -30.06 -17.48
CA PRO A 933 -6.60 -31.49 -17.34
C PRO A 933 -5.60 -31.84 -16.23
N ASP A 934 -5.59 -33.11 -15.84
CA ASP A 934 -4.52 -33.75 -15.04
C ASP A 934 -4.14 -33.07 -13.72
N LEU A 935 -5.12 -32.41 -13.07
CA LEU A 935 -4.99 -31.84 -11.72
C LEU A 935 -5.66 -32.73 -10.67
N GLY A 936 -5.00 -32.80 -9.51
CA GLY A 936 -5.43 -33.58 -8.35
C GLY A 936 -4.20 -33.95 -7.53
N TYR A 937 -4.13 -33.44 -6.30
CA TYR A 937 -3.10 -33.76 -5.33
C TYR A 937 -3.76 -34.19 -4.01
N ASP A 938 -3.18 -35.20 -3.38
CA ASP A 938 -3.64 -35.79 -2.13
C ASP A 938 -2.56 -35.62 -1.05
N PHE A 939 -2.95 -35.01 0.08
CA PHE A 939 -2.06 -34.68 1.20
C PHE A 939 -1.68 -35.90 2.05
N GLU A 940 -2.51 -36.95 2.09
CA GLU A 940 -2.27 -38.14 2.91
C GLU A 940 -1.32 -39.10 2.20
N THR A 941 -1.42 -39.22 0.87
CA THR A 941 -0.47 -39.98 0.04
C THR A 941 0.75 -39.18 -0.40
N ASN A 942 0.73 -37.86 -0.20
CA ASN A 942 1.67 -36.88 -0.75
C ASN A 942 1.94 -37.10 -2.26
N SER A 943 0.89 -37.22 -3.07
CA SER A 943 1.01 -37.58 -4.48
C SER A 943 -0.02 -36.90 -5.40
N GLY A 944 0.27 -36.90 -6.70
CA GLY A 944 -0.54 -36.24 -7.73
C GLY A 944 0.05 -34.91 -8.21
N ARG A 945 -0.73 -34.13 -8.96
CA ARG A 945 -0.34 -32.82 -9.49
C ARG A 945 -1.17 -31.71 -8.83
N ALA A 946 -0.49 -30.87 -8.07
CA ALA A 946 -1.11 -29.67 -7.49
C ALA A 946 -1.25 -28.56 -8.55
N PHE A 947 -0.27 -28.42 -9.45
CA PHE A 947 -0.19 -27.33 -10.42
C PHE A 947 -0.13 -27.82 -11.86
N ASN A 948 -0.68 -27.05 -12.80
CA ASN A 948 -0.58 -27.37 -14.22
C ASN A 948 0.88 -27.18 -14.69
N TYR A 949 1.45 -26.04 -14.31
CA TYR A 949 2.83 -25.64 -14.56
C TYR A 949 3.32 -24.66 -13.49
N PHE A 950 4.55 -24.17 -13.64
CA PHE A 950 5.12 -23.13 -12.81
C PHE A 950 5.58 -21.94 -13.67
N SER A 951 5.36 -20.74 -13.15
CA SER A 951 5.99 -19.52 -13.64
C SER A 951 7.27 -19.29 -12.84
N TYR A 952 8.32 -18.83 -13.52
CA TYR A 952 9.67 -18.73 -12.97
C TYR A 952 10.21 -17.31 -13.14
N GLY A 953 11.12 -16.89 -12.27
CA GLY A 953 11.80 -15.61 -12.43
C GLY A 953 12.94 -15.43 -11.45
N VAL A 954 13.74 -14.40 -11.67
CA VAL A 954 14.85 -14.00 -10.80
C VAL A 954 14.90 -12.48 -10.75
N ALA A 955 15.17 -11.91 -9.58
CA ALA A 955 15.42 -10.48 -9.42
C ALA A 955 16.70 -10.21 -8.64
N CYS A 956 17.46 -9.22 -9.11
CA CYS A 956 18.66 -8.68 -8.50
C CYS A 956 18.38 -7.23 -8.09
N SER A 957 18.57 -6.89 -6.80
CA SER A 957 18.31 -5.54 -6.29
C SER A 957 19.49 -4.99 -5.49
N GLU A 958 19.77 -3.70 -5.68
CA GLU A 958 20.74 -2.92 -4.91
C GLU A 958 20.03 -1.82 -4.11
N VAL A 959 20.40 -1.71 -2.84
CA VAL A 959 19.91 -0.67 -1.92
C VAL A 959 21.05 0.15 -1.34
N GLU A 960 20.73 1.35 -0.88
CA GLU A 960 21.60 2.17 -0.03
C GLU A 960 20.85 2.49 1.27
N ILE A 961 21.29 1.91 2.40
CA ILE A 961 20.72 2.16 3.72
C ILE A 961 21.49 3.28 4.42
N ASP A 962 20.76 4.11 5.16
CA ASP A 962 21.29 5.12 6.06
C ASP A 962 21.34 4.53 7.49
N CYS A 963 22.53 4.13 7.93
CA CYS A 963 22.70 3.42 9.21
C CYS A 963 22.35 4.28 10.43
N LEU A 964 22.27 5.62 10.26
CA LEU A 964 21.94 6.58 11.30
C LEU A 964 20.43 6.77 11.48
N THR A 965 19.63 6.52 10.44
CA THR A 965 18.18 6.79 10.47
C THR A 965 17.31 5.59 10.10
N GLY A 966 17.88 4.55 9.49
CA GLY A 966 17.17 3.36 9.01
C GLY A 966 16.43 3.55 7.69
N ALA A 967 16.36 4.78 7.15
CA ALA A 967 15.85 5.00 5.80
C ALA A 967 16.72 4.27 4.76
N HIS A 968 16.11 3.81 3.66
CA HIS A 968 16.82 3.24 2.52
C HIS A 968 16.49 3.97 1.22
N LYS A 969 17.28 3.71 0.17
CA LYS A 969 16.94 3.98 -1.23
C LYS A 969 17.00 2.67 -1.99
N ASN A 970 16.07 2.48 -2.91
CA ASN A 970 16.15 1.43 -3.91
C ASN A 970 16.91 2.01 -5.11
N LEU A 971 18.16 1.60 -5.30
CA LEU A 971 19.04 2.22 -6.30
C LEU A 971 18.78 1.65 -7.69
N SER A 972 18.84 0.33 -7.80
CA SER A 972 18.65 -0.35 -9.08
C SER A 972 18.07 -1.74 -8.85
N THR A 973 17.19 -2.18 -9.75
CA THR A 973 16.64 -3.54 -9.75
C THR A 973 16.54 -4.07 -11.18
N THR A 974 17.01 -5.30 -11.37
CA THR A 974 16.91 -6.06 -12.61
C THR A 974 16.01 -7.28 -12.36
N ILE A 975 15.04 -7.52 -13.22
CA ILE A 975 14.11 -8.65 -13.15
C ILE A 975 14.13 -9.40 -14.48
N VAL A 976 14.32 -10.73 -14.44
CA VAL A 976 14.08 -11.62 -15.57
C VAL A 976 12.93 -12.56 -15.21
N MET A 977 11.86 -12.56 -16.02
CA MET A 977 10.63 -13.31 -15.75
C MET A 977 10.26 -14.21 -16.92
N ASP A 978 10.04 -15.50 -16.67
CA ASP A 978 9.45 -16.43 -17.61
C ASP A 978 7.92 -16.31 -17.57
N VAL A 979 7.40 -15.64 -18.61
CA VAL A 979 5.96 -15.50 -18.90
C VAL A 979 5.54 -16.29 -20.15
N GLY A 980 6.39 -17.21 -20.63
CA GLY A 980 6.28 -17.87 -21.92
C GLY A 980 6.11 -16.88 -23.08
N HIS A 981 5.33 -17.27 -24.09
CA HIS A 981 4.91 -16.37 -25.17
C HIS A 981 3.81 -15.42 -24.67
N SER A 982 4.21 -14.30 -24.07
CA SER A 982 3.31 -13.25 -23.57
C SER A 982 2.19 -12.91 -24.55
N LEU A 983 0.95 -12.88 -24.04
CA LEU A 983 -0.22 -12.45 -24.82
C LEU A 983 -0.19 -10.93 -25.10
N ASN A 984 0.45 -10.17 -24.21
CA ASN A 984 0.59 -8.72 -24.32
C ASN A 984 1.73 -8.25 -23.38
N PRO A 985 2.93 -7.93 -23.91
CA PRO A 985 4.08 -7.66 -23.06
C PRO A 985 3.96 -6.36 -22.25
N ALA A 986 3.20 -5.35 -22.70
CA ALA A 986 2.95 -4.16 -21.89
C ALA A 986 2.10 -4.47 -20.65
N ILE A 987 1.06 -5.29 -20.81
CA ILE A 987 0.25 -5.75 -19.68
C ILE A 987 1.08 -6.67 -18.77
N ASP A 988 1.86 -7.59 -19.34
CA ASP A 988 2.62 -8.56 -18.56
C ASP A 988 3.82 -7.92 -17.81
N ILE A 989 4.51 -6.94 -18.40
CA ILE A 989 5.51 -6.11 -17.71
C ILE A 989 4.83 -5.29 -16.60
N GLY A 990 3.70 -4.63 -16.87
CA GLY A 990 2.94 -3.92 -15.84
C GLY A 990 2.46 -4.82 -14.69
N GLN A 991 2.19 -6.11 -14.95
CA GLN A 991 1.94 -7.10 -13.90
C GLN A 991 3.21 -7.49 -13.12
N VAL A 992 4.37 -7.58 -13.78
CA VAL A 992 5.68 -7.78 -13.11
C VAL A 992 6.01 -6.59 -12.20
N GLU A 993 5.98 -5.37 -12.73
CA GLU A 993 6.28 -4.14 -12.01
C GLU A 993 5.30 -3.93 -10.85
N GLY A 994 3.99 -3.94 -11.13
CA GLY A 994 2.96 -3.78 -10.09
C GLY A 994 2.90 -4.93 -9.10
N GLY A 995 3.41 -6.12 -9.47
CA GLY A 995 3.60 -7.25 -8.54
C GLY A 995 4.77 -7.01 -7.62
N PHE A 996 5.92 -6.65 -8.19
CA PHE A 996 7.14 -6.32 -7.47
C PHE A 996 6.92 -5.16 -6.49
N MET A 997 6.28 -4.05 -6.90
CA MET A 997 6.03 -2.93 -5.97
C MET A 997 5.10 -3.31 -4.81
N GLN A 998 4.10 -4.15 -5.05
CA GLN A 998 3.22 -4.65 -3.97
C GLN A 998 3.94 -5.64 -3.03
N GLY A 999 5.02 -6.28 -3.50
CA GLY A 999 5.94 -7.06 -2.67
C GLY A 999 6.96 -6.18 -1.92
N LEU A 1000 7.46 -5.12 -2.55
CA LEU A 1000 8.34 -4.13 -1.93
C LEU A 1000 7.67 -3.52 -0.70
N GLY A 1001 6.39 -3.12 -0.84
CA GLY A 1001 5.56 -2.71 0.28
C GLY A 1001 5.55 -3.73 1.43
N LEU A 1002 5.08 -4.95 1.16
CA LEU A 1002 5.05 -6.08 2.11
C LEU A 1002 6.38 -6.31 2.84
N PHE A 1003 7.50 -6.16 2.14
CA PHE A 1003 8.82 -6.52 2.64
C PHE A 1003 9.59 -5.36 3.27
N THR A 1004 9.25 -4.09 3.03
CA THR A 1004 10.05 -2.95 3.57
C THR A 1004 9.28 -1.75 4.13
N LEU A 1005 7.97 -1.57 3.85
CA LEU A 1005 7.22 -0.36 4.23
C LEU A 1005 5.87 -0.60 4.93
N GLU A 1006 5.11 -1.59 4.47
CA GLU A 1006 3.70 -1.76 4.81
C GLU A 1006 3.52 -2.49 6.15
N GLU A 1007 3.21 -1.74 7.21
CA GLU A 1007 3.10 -2.29 8.57
C GLU A 1007 1.73 -1.96 9.21
N LEU A 1008 1.04 -3.00 9.71
CA LEU A 1008 -0.22 -2.89 10.45
C LEU A 1008 0.05 -2.92 11.95
N HIS A 1009 -0.39 -1.90 12.69
CA HIS A 1009 -0.26 -1.87 14.15
C HIS A 1009 -1.59 -2.15 14.84
N TYR A 1010 -1.60 -3.15 15.72
CA TYR A 1010 -2.75 -3.52 16.57
C TYR A 1010 -2.41 -3.28 18.04
N SER A 1011 -3.37 -2.81 18.83
CA SER A 1011 -3.20 -2.72 20.29
C SER A 1011 -3.23 -4.11 20.96
N PRO A 1012 -2.76 -4.26 22.21
CA PRO A 1012 -2.93 -5.49 23.02
C PRO A 1012 -4.40 -5.90 23.27
N ARG A 1013 -5.39 -5.13 22.80
CA ARG A 1013 -6.82 -5.44 22.85
C ARG A 1013 -7.43 -5.71 21.47
N GLY A 1014 -6.60 -6.00 20.46
CA GLY A 1014 -7.05 -6.35 19.09
C GLY A 1014 -7.62 -5.17 18.29
N VAL A 1015 -7.37 -3.93 18.71
CA VAL A 1015 -7.85 -2.73 18.00
C VAL A 1015 -6.81 -2.34 16.94
N LEU A 1016 -7.19 -2.36 15.66
CA LEU A 1016 -6.38 -1.80 14.57
C LEU A 1016 -6.18 -0.29 14.78
N LEU A 1017 -4.91 0.14 14.81
CA LEU A 1017 -4.47 1.53 15.05
C LEU A 1017 -4.14 2.25 13.73
N THR A 1018 -3.60 1.53 12.75
CA THR A 1018 -3.25 2.03 11.42
C THR A 1018 -4.46 1.95 10.49
N ARG A 1019 -5.25 3.03 10.41
CA ARG A 1019 -6.42 3.15 9.52
C ARG A 1019 -6.21 4.29 8.52
N GLY A 1020 -6.20 3.95 7.24
CA GLY A 1020 -6.05 4.89 6.12
C GLY A 1020 -4.62 5.39 5.86
N PRO A 1021 -4.41 6.09 4.73
CA PRO A 1021 -3.08 6.45 4.18
C PRO A 1021 -2.28 7.44 5.06
N GLY A 1022 -2.94 8.09 6.03
CA GLY A 1022 -2.26 8.89 7.04
C GLY A 1022 -1.35 8.05 7.95
N SER A 1023 -1.66 6.76 8.15
CA SER A 1023 -0.96 5.88 9.10
C SER A 1023 -0.46 4.56 8.50
N TYR A 1024 -1.07 4.07 7.42
CA TYR A 1024 -0.59 2.91 6.65
C TYR A 1024 0.07 3.37 5.34
N LYS A 1025 1.18 2.74 4.95
CA LYS A 1025 2.10 3.28 3.93
C LYS A 1025 2.43 2.27 2.84
N ILE A 1026 1.60 2.27 1.80
CA ILE A 1026 1.98 1.70 0.50
C ILE A 1026 3.15 2.49 -0.12
N PRO A 1027 3.97 1.86 -0.98
CA PRO A 1027 5.01 2.55 -1.75
C PRO A 1027 4.47 3.74 -2.55
N ALA A 1028 5.20 4.84 -2.52
CA ALA A 1028 4.99 6.03 -3.35
C ALA A 1028 5.99 6.08 -4.52
N PHE A 1029 5.84 7.10 -5.38
CA PHE A 1029 6.77 7.34 -6.51
C PHE A 1029 8.24 7.52 -6.10
N GLY A 1030 8.54 7.93 -4.86
CA GLY A 1030 9.91 8.05 -4.34
C GLY A 1030 10.49 6.77 -3.74
N ASP A 1031 9.67 5.71 -3.58
CA ASP A 1031 10.09 4.44 -2.99
C ASP A 1031 10.49 3.40 -4.05
N ILE A 1032 10.18 3.61 -5.34
CA ILE A 1032 10.54 2.69 -6.42
C ILE A 1032 12.06 2.65 -6.68
N PRO A 1033 12.61 1.58 -7.30
CA PRO A 1033 14.00 1.55 -7.74
C PRO A 1033 14.32 2.71 -8.71
N THR A 1034 15.39 3.45 -8.45
CA THR A 1034 15.79 4.62 -9.27
C THR A 1034 16.12 4.22 -10.72
N GLN A 1035 16.65 3.00 -10.89
CA GLN A 1035 16.71 2.28 -12.17
C GLN A 1035 15.91 0.97 -12.03
N LEU A 1036 14.95 0.73 -12.92
CA LEU A 1036 14.20 -0.52 -12.99
C LEU A 1036 14.33 -1.12 -14.39
N THR A 1037 14.87 -2.33 -14.46
CA THR A 1037 15.04 -3.10 -15.72
C THR A 1037 14.22 -4.37 -15.62
N VAL A 1038 13.15 -4.48 -16.40
CA VAL A 1038 12.36 -5.71 -16.54
C VAL A 1038 12.69 -6.37 -17.88
N SER A 1039 12.83 -7.68 -17.89
CA SER A 1039 13.04 -8.48 -19.10
C SER A 1039 12.20 -9.75 -19.05
N LEU A 1040 11.56 -10.08 -20.18
CA LEU A 1040 10.80 -11.31 -20.34
C LEU A 1040 11.71 -12.36 -20.99
N LEU A 1041 11.75 -13.58 -20.44
CA LEU A 1041 12.64 -14.63 -20.93
C LEU A 1041 12.29 -14.99 -22.38
N ARG A 1042 13.21 -14.73 -23.32
CA ARG A 1042 13.06 -15.09 -24.74
C ARG A 1042 13.00 -16.61 -24.92
N ASP A 1043 12.27 -17.05 -25.94
CA ASP A 1043 12.24 -18.45 -26.40
C ASP A 1043 11.98 -19.45 -25.26
N ALA A 1044 10.86 -19.28 -24.58
CA ALA A 1044 10.38 -20.13 -23.49
C ALA A 1044 8.89 -20.56 -23.65
N PRO A 1045 8.43 -20.99 -24.84
CA PRO A 1045 7.04 -21.40 -25.06
C PRO A 1045 6.63 -22.52 -24.09
N HIS A 1046 5.39 -22.47 -23.59
CA HIS A 1046 4.88 -23.44 -22.63
C HIS A 1046 3.52 -24.03 -23.04
N ASP A 1047 3.53 -25.27 -23.54
CA ASP A 1047 2.44 -25.87 -24.32
C ASP A 1047 1.10 -26.09 -23.58
N LYS A 1048 1.11 -26.11 -22.24
CA LYS A 1048 -0.09 -26.42 -21.41
C LYS A 1048 -1.01 -25.20 -21.18
N ALA A 1049 -0.82 -24.11 -21.92
CA ALA A 1049 -1.47 -22.83 -21.72
C ALA A 1049 -1.76 -22.10 -23.05
N ILE A 1050 -2.72 -21.16 -23.01
CA ILE A 1050 -3.23 -20.45 -24.19
C ILE A 1050 -2.10 -19.74 -24.97
N PHE A 1051 -1.97 -20.07 -26.25
CA PHE A 1051 -0.92 -19.59 -27.18
C PHE A 1051 0.52 -19.67 -26.63
N ALA A 1052 0.82 -20.67 -25.79
CA ALA A 1052 2.13 -20.90 -25.16
C ALA A 1052 2.60 -19.81 -24.17
N SER A 1053 1.66 -19.00 -23.65
CA SER A 1053 1.88 -18.01 -22.58
C SER A 1053 1.98 -18.65 -21.19
N LYS A 1054 2.37 -17.88 -20.17
CA LYS A 1054 2.26 -18.24 -18.75
C LYS A 1054 1.60 -17.14 -17.93
N ALA A 1055 0.99 -17.53 -16.81
CA ALA A 1055 0.35 -16.63 -15.87
C ALA A 1055 1.39 -15.82 -15.07
N VAL A 1056 1.24 -14.48 -15.09
CA VAL A 1056 2.18 -13.51 -14.51
C VAL A 1056 1.61 -12.72 -13.30
N GLY A 1057 0.33 -12.92 -12.97
CA GLY A 1057 -0.37 -12.08 -11.98
C GLY A 1057 0.29 -12.03 -10.60
N GLU A 1058 0.45 -13.18 -9.94
CA GLU A 1058 1.01 -13.31 -8.59
C GLU A 1058 2.53 -13.60 -8.50
N PRO A 1059 3.15 -14.42 -9.36
CA PRO A 1059 4.55 -14.83 -9.20
C PRO A 1059 5.58 -13.71 -8.95
N PRO A 1060 5.52 -12.54 -9.64
CA PRO A 1060 6.52 -11.48 -9.47
C PRO A 1060 6.51 -10.81 -8.09
N LEU A 1061 5.45 -10.97 -7.29
CA LEU A 1061 5.36 -10.32 -5.97
C LEU A 1061 6.45 -10.81 -5.01
N PHE A 1062 6.82 -12.09 -5.07
CA PHE A 1062 7.87 -12.60 -4.19
C PHE A 1062 9.27 -12.08 -4.55
N LEU A 1063 9.50 -11.72 -5.82
CA LEU A 1063 10.82 -11.27 -6.28
C LEU A 1063 11.32 -10.02 -5.57
N ALA A 1064 10.42 -9.17 -5.06
CA ALA A 1064 10.79 -7.99 -4.25
C ALA A 1064 11.44 -8.31 -2.91
N SER A 1065 11.47 -9.58 -2.48
CA SER A 1065 12.31 -10.01 -1.36
C SER A 1065 13.81 -9.81 -1.67
N SER A 1066 14.23 -9.65 -2.93
CA SER A 1066 15.57 -9.18 -3.31
C SER A 1066 15.93 -7.87 -2.61
N VAL A 1067 14.99 -6.94 -2.47
CA VAL A 1067 15.21 -5.66 -1.77
C VAL A 1067 15.41 -5.89 -0.26
N PHE A 1068 14.62 -6.77 0.35
CA PHE A 1068 14.79 -7.16 1.75
C PHE A 1068 16.14 -7.83 2.02
N PHE A 1069 16.58 -8.75 1.16
CA PHE A 1069 17.87 -9.42 1.34
C PHE A 1069 19.06 -8.51 0.99
N ALA A 1070 18.90 -7.55 0.08
CA ALA A 1070 19.87 -6.47 -0.13
C ALA A 1070 19.96 -5.54 1.10
N ILE A 1071 18.84 -5.26 1.78
CA ILE A 1071 18.82 -4.58 3.09
C ILE A 1071 19.52 -5.44 4.16
N LYS A 1072 19.27 -6.76 4.24
CA LYS A 1072 19.95 -7.67 5.20
C LYS A 1072 21.47 -7.73 4.95
N ASP A 1073 21.91 -7.71 3.70
CA ASP A 1073 23.33 -7.65 3.29
C ASP A 1073 23.98 -6.30 3.64
N ALA A 1074 23.30 -5.17 3.38
CA ALA A 1074 23.77 -3.83 3.77
C ALA A 1074 23.89 -3.68 5.31
N ILE A 1075 22.94 -4.25 6.06
CA ILE A 1075 22.99 -4.32 7.52
C ILE A 1075 24.15 -5.22 7.98
N SER A 1076 24.38 -6.38 7.33
CA SER A 1076 25.56 -7.22 7.60
C SER A 1076 26.88 -6.45 7.45
N ALA A 1077 27.02 -5.61 6.41
CA ALA A 1077 28.20 -4.76 6.25
C ALA A 1077 28.35 -3.72 7.37
N ALA A 1078 27.25 -3.12 7.85
CA ALA A 1078 27.26 -2.20 9.00
C ALA A 1078 27.62 -2.91 10.32
N ARG A 1079 27.16 -4.15 10.51
CA ARG A 1079 27.42 -4.98 11.69
C ARG A 1079 28.86 -5.48 11.72
N ALA A 1080 29.40 -5.94 10.59
CA ALA A 1080 30.77 -6.46 10.49
C ALA A 1080 31.81 -5.39 10.86
N GLU A 1081 31.67 -4.16 10.36
CA GLU A 1081 32.52 -3.02 10.75
C GLU A 1081 32.36 -2.62 12.22
N SER A 1082 31.23 -2.98 12.84
CA SER A 1082 30.96 -2.80 14.27
C SER A 1082 31.45 -3.97 15.13
N GLY A 1083 32.16 -4.94 14.54
CA GLY A 1083 32.69 -6.14 15.21
C GLY A 1083 31.66 -7.26 15.44
N ILE A 1084 30.53 -7.23 14.72
CA ILE A 1084 29.40 -8.16 14.91
C ILE A 1084 29.16 -8.94 13.60
N THR A 1085 29.33 -10.27 13.64
CA THR A 1085 29.26 -11.16 12.47
C THR A 1085 28.31 -12.35 12.70
N GLY A 1086 28.10 -13.15 11.66
CA GLY A 1086 27.21 -14.32 11.68
C GLY A 1086 25.73 -14.00 11.41
N PRO A 1087 24.87 -15.03 11.41
CA PRO A 1087 23.42 -14.88 11.16
C PRO A 1087 22.72 -13.95 12.15
N PHE A 1088 21.69 -13.25 11.70
CA PHE A 1088 20.79 -12.48 12.56
C PHE A 1088 19.36 -12.48 12.03
N ARG A 1089 18.39 -12.54 12.96
CA ARG A 1089 16.96 -12.41 12.66
C ARG A 1089 16.65 -10.97 12.24
N LEU A 1090 15.97 -10.84 11.11
CA LEU A 1090 15.31 -9.63 10.63
C LEU A 1090 13.89 -10.05 10.22
N ASP A 1091 12.87 -9.42 10.78
CA ASP A 1091 11.47 -9.71 10.44
C ASP A 1091 10.98 -8.82 9.28
N SER A 1092 9.94 -9.28 8.59
CA SER A 1092 9.23 -8.50 7.56
C SER A 1092 8.05 -7.73 8.16
N PRO A 1093 7.82 -6.45 7.79
CA PRO A 1093 8.63 -5.64 6.87
C PRO A 1093 9.92 -5.15 7.52
N ALA A 1094 11.00 -5.05 6.74
CA ALA A 1094 12.25 -4.38 7.11
C ALA A 1094 12.08 -2.84 7.13
N SER A 1095 11.17 -2.35 7.97
CA SER A 1095 10.89 -0.95 8.18
C SER A 1095 12.09 -0.21 8.78
N ALA A 1096 12.10 1.12 8.66
CA ALA A 1096 13.23 1.95 9.08
C ALA A 1096 13.60 1.77 10.58
N GLU A 1097 12.64 1.41 11.44
CA GLU A 1097 12.92 0.97 12.82
C GLU A 1097 13.79 -0.29 12.86
N ARG A 1098 13.39 -1.36 12.16
CA ARG A 1098 14.11 -2.64 12.16
C ARG A 1098 15.51 -2.49 11.58
N ILE A 1099 15.65 -1.71 10.49
CA ILE A 1099 16.96 -1.39 9.89
C ILE A 1099 17.83 -0.64 10.91
N ARG A 1100 17.33 0.44 11.52
CA ARG A 1100 18.14 1.27 12.42
C ARG A 1100 18.62 0.52 13.66
N ASN A 1101 17.76 -0.32 14.23
CA ASN A 1101 18.07 -1.10 15.43
C ASN A 1101 19.07 -2.23 15.12
N ALA A 1102 19.02 -2.83 13.92
CA ALA A 1102 19.95 -3.87 13.49
C ALA A 1102 21.36 -3.33 13.15
N CYS A 1103 21.45 -2.08 12.69
CA CYS A 1103 22.69 -1.29 12.55
C CYS A 1103 23.26 -0.85 13.92
N SER A 1104 23.59 -1.81 14.78
CA SER A 1104 24.04 -1.57 16.16
C SER A 1104 25.37 -0.80 16.21
N ASP A 1105 25.42 0.29 16.98
CA ASP A 1105 26.54 1.23 17.05
C ASP A 1105 26.74 1.79 18.48
N ARG A 1106 27.41 2.95 18.65
CA ARG A 1106 27.57 3.61 19.96
C ARG A 1106 26.28 4.27 20.47
N PHE A 1107 25.40 4.73 19.57
CA PHE A 1107 24.16 5.41 19.90
C PHE A 1107 23.06 4.42 20.32
N THR A 1108 22.93 3.27 19.64
CA THR A 1108 21.99 2.21 20.04
C THR A 1108 22.32 1.65 21.43
N LYS A 1109 23.61 1.57 21.79
CA LYS A 1109 24.07 1.14 23.13
C LYS A 1109 23.66 2.10 24.26
N LEU A 1110 23.42 3.37 23.97
CA LEU A 1110 22.89 4.36 24.92
C LEU A 1110 21.35 4.31 25.04
N CYS A 1111 20.67 3.58 24.14
CA CYS A 1111 19.22 3.48 24.06
C CYS A 1111 18.74 2.01 24.12
N PRO A 1112 19.07 1.24 25.20
CA PRO A 1112 18.62 -0.15 25.32
C PRO A 1112 17.10 -0.27 25.27
N PRO A 1113 16.56 -1.42 24.79
CA PRO A 1113 15.12 -1.70 24.86
C PRO A 1113 14.65 -1.87 26.30
N ALA A 1114 13.37 -1.61 26.54
CA ALA A 1114 12.74 -1.89 27.84
C ALA A 1114 12.61 -3.41 28.08
N GLU A 1115 12.73 -3.83 29.34
CA GLU A 1115 12.66 -5.25 29.71
C GLU A 1115 11.24 -5.82 29.43
N PRO A 1116 11.12 -6.96 28.71
CA PRO A 1116 9.83 -7.56 28.40
C PRO A 1116 8.99 -7.85 29.65
N GLY A 1117 7.70 -7.51 29.60
CA GLY A 1117 6.76 -7.71 30.71
C GLY A 1117 6.75 -6.61 31.78
N THR A 1118 7.68 -5.64 31.73
CA THR A 1118 7.67 -4.50 32.69
C THR A 1118 6.66 -3.40 32.35
N PHE A 1119 6.06 -3.44 31.15
CA PHE A 1119 5.12 -2.44 30.65
C PHE A 1119 4.07 -3.06 29.72
N SER A 1120 2.96 -2.36 29.49
CA SER A 1120 2.02 -2.67 28.41
C SER A 1120 2.41 -1.87 27.15
N PRO A 1121 2.72 -2.53 26.01
CA PRO A 1121 3.14 -1.83 24.80
C PRO A 1121 1.93 -1.17 24.11
N TRP A 1122 2.20 -0.08 23.37
CA TRP A 1122 1.17 0.61 22.57
C TRP A 1122 0.61 -0.28 21.45
N SER A 1123 1.46 -1.13 20.85
CA SER A 1123 1.11 -2.08 19.80
C SER A 1123 1.80 -3.43 19.99
N VAL A 1124 1.22 -4.49 19.44
CA VAL A 1124 1.76 -5.87 19.44
C VAL A 1124 2.03 -6.36 18.02
N GLN A 1125 2.98 -7.28 17.87
CA GLN A 1125 3.22 -8.04 16.64
C GLN A 1125 2.22 -9.22 16.60
N VAL A 1126 1.37 -9.27 15.57
CA VAL A 1126 0.23 -10.19 15.48
C VAL A 1126 0.52 -11.46 14.68
#